data_AF-A0A7T4B4Z5-F1
#
_entry.id   AF-A0A7T4B4Z5-F1
#
_cell.length_a   1.000
_cell.length_b   1.000
_cell.length_c   1.000
_cell.angle_alpha   90.00
_cell.angle_beta   90.00
_cell.angle_gamma   90.00
#
_symmetry.space_group_name_H-M   'P 1'
#
loop_
_entity.id
_entity.type
_entity.pdbx_description
1 polymer ?
#
loop_
_entity_poly.entity_id
_entity_poly.type
_entity_poly.pdbx_seq_one_letter_code
_entity_poly.pdbx_strand_id
1 'polypeptide(L)'
;MSLPDSFSIRRRVFTLGAALLACALIGLVFFLRDYAQRAAEQAFDRLLAASALTIAGSVQIEDNGVTVEPPVSSLAMLSGSERVFYEARASNGRLITGYADLAPGLPLAQSATPVFTYLSYHDEPVRVATVGRLVSASQHAGWVTVRVAETLGSREELADEILGRSVLPLVVVSLVALGLLWFGVQRAFAPLAVVERELRRRAPDDLAPLVTPVPTEVRRLVEALNAFMQRLSGIMDTLNTLVADAAHQVRTPLASLRAQAEVALDETDPKRLHERLGRIHLNATHASQLINQLLMDATITHRLGKGARAPVGVAETINETRRRIGPLEAQRLRIEIAPQVRRARIAGDRVALREMLRNLVDNALRYAPDGTVDIQATPVAGYRVALTVSDRGPGIADDEKDAVQQRFTRGRTGESLPGSGLGLAIVRSVAVAHGGSLWLQDRAGGGLSARVILPLARQRTGRNVASWLGAIGAAMLLLTTAPAEVRAADIPEIVTRYPAPQPSSRVLTIAGPTDTPVVAPLILGFQAQRPDVTVVYREMGSRELYEAAIEDRLKEVDVLMSSASDLQIRLANDGYAQRYTSPYAAKLPSWAVWRNEVYGFTFEPAVIVYNPKRYTEATVPRSRQDLLRTLEHDRARLHGRVGTYDISRSSVGYLMAEQDELVSSNFWGLANAFGQVGVRLSATSAELLDAIENDEMDLGYNILGSYALSRQAAGSKIGVVFPQDYVLVLARSVLIARRAPNPDLGRALVDWLLSPAGQQVASSHAALGSIMEDTPGRWTSEAVLARSQGIVQPVVLSPALLVGLDQRRHSRFVQNWIRLVTDTPERP
;
A
#
# COMPACT_ATOMS: atom_id res chain seq x y z
N MET A 1 -15.88 11.13 -51.17
CA MET A 1 -15.77 9.95 -50.28
C MET A 1 -16.17 10.40 -48.89
N SER A 2 -17.43 10.17 -48.50
CA SER A 2 -17.97 10.58 -47.20
C SER A 2 -17.47 9.62 -46.12
N LEU A 3 -16.77 10.15 -45.11
CA LEU A 3 -16.32 9.38 -43.95
C LEU A 3 -17.54 8.91 -43.12
N PRO A 4 -17.53 7.70 -42.55
CA PRO A 4 -18.62 7.16 -41.73
C PRO A 4 -18.80 7.92 -40.41
N ASP A 5 -19.96 7.74 -39.78
CA ASP A 5 -20.48 8.49 -38.61
C ASP A 5 -19.42 9.02 -37.64
N SER A 6 -19.42 10.34 -37.48
CA SER A 6 -18.45 11.06 -36.65
C SER A 6 -18.64 10.77 -35.16
N PHE A 7 -17.71 10.04 -34.56
CA PHE A 7 -17.65 9.80 -33.12
C PHE A 7 -16.95 10.95 -32.38
N SER A 8 -17.56 11.46 -31.28
CA SER A 8 -16.97 12.50 -30.43
C SER A 8 -16.25 11.89 -29.22
N ILE A 9 -14.91 11.95 -29.22
CA ILE A 9 -14.06 11.54 -28.08
C ILE A 9 -14.48 12.26 -26.80
N ARG A 10 -14.78 13.56 -26.90
CA ARG A 10 -15.27 14.38 -25.78
C ARG A 10 -16.51 13.78 -25.11
N ARG A 11 -17.52 13.41 -25.90
CA ARG A 11 -18.75 12.81 -25.38
C ARG A 11 -18.47 11.47 -24.72
N ARG A 12 -17.65 10.61 -25.33
CA ARG A 12 -17.36 9.28 -24.79
C ARG A 12 -16.54 9.30 -23.50
N VAL A 13 -15.55 10.18 -23.39
CA VAL A 13 -14.79 10.34 -22.14
C VAL A 13 -15.72 10.84 -21.03
N PHE A 14 -16.59 11.81 -21.32
CA PHE A 14 -17.58 12.29 -20.36
C PHE A 14 -18.59 11.21 -19.97
N THR A 15 -19.18 10.47 -20.92
CA THR A 15 -20.16 9.42 -20.62
C THR A 15 -19.54 8.26 -19.84
N LEU A 16 -18.31 7.84 -20.16
CA LEU A 16 -17.60 6.81 -19.41
C LEU A 16 -17.28 7.28 -17.99
N GLY A 17 -16.79 8.52 -17.83
CA GLY A 17 -16.52 9.09 -16.51
C GLY A 17 -17.78 9.26 -15.67
N ALA A 18 -18.89 9.73 -16.28
CA ALA A 18 -20.19 9.85 -15.62
C ALA A 18 -20.77 8.49 -15.24
N ALA A 19 -20.66 7.47 -16.09
CA ALA A 19 -21.07 6.10 -15.79
C ALA A 19 -20.25 5.51 -14.62
N LEU A 20 -18.93 5.74 -14.61
CA LEU A 20 -18.05 5.31 -13.52
C LEU A 20 -18.40 6.01 -12.20
N LEU A 21 -18.66 7.32 -12.23
CA LEU A 21 -19.16 8.07 -11.07
C LEU A 21 -20.50 7.54 -10.57
N ALA A 22 -21.43 7.20 -11.47
CA ALA A 22 -22.72 6.62 -11.10
C ALA A 22 -22.57 5.22 -10.46
N CYS A 23 -21.71 4.35 -11.01
CA CYS A 23 -21.41 3.06 -10.41
C CYS A 23 -20.78 3.21 -9.02
N ALA A 24 -19.83 4.15 -8.86
CA ALA A 24 -19.21 4.44 -7.57
C ALA A 24 -20.22 4.98 -6.55
N LEU A 25 -21.12 5.87 -6.98
CA LEU A 25 -22.21 6.41 -6.16
C LEU A 25 -23.15 5.29 -5.67
N ILE A 26 -23.58 4.40 -6.58
CA ILE A 26 -24.42 3.25 -6.22
C ILE A 26 -23.71 2.36 -5.19
N GLY A 27 -22.43 2.01 -5.44
CA GLY A 27 -21.64 1.20 -4.51
C GLY A 27 -21.50 1.85 -3.14
N LEU A 28 -21.30 3.16 -3.08
CA LEU A 28 -21.18 3.89 -1.82
C LEU A 28 -22.50 4.00 -1.06
N VAL A 29 -23.64 4.11 -1.76
CA VAL A 29 -24.98 4.05 -1.14
C VAL A 29 -25.24 2.67 -0.52
N PHE A 30 -24.89 1.58 -1.21
CA PHE A 30 -24.99 0.23 -0.64
C PHE A 30 -24.11 0.07 0.61
N PHE A 31 -22.87 0.55 0.55
CA PHE A 31 -21.96 0.54 1.70
C PHE A 31 -22.52 1.34 2.88
N LEU A 32 -23.05 2.55 2.64
CA LEU A 32 -23.66 3.38 3.68
C LEU A 32 -24.89 2.73 4.30
N ARG A 33 -25.72 2.04 3.51
CA ARG A 33 -26.88 1.31 4.01
C ARG A 33 -26.47 0.17 4.95
N ASP A 34 -25.51 -0.65 4.54
CA ASP A 34 -24.96 -1.75 5.35
C ASP A 34 -24.26 -1.22 6.62
N TYR A 35 -23.55 -0.09 6.52
CA TYR A 35 -23.00 0.60 7.69
C TYR A 35 -24.08 1.09 8.66
N ALA A 36 -25.13 1.75 8.15
CA ALA A 36 -26.23 2.26 8.96
C ALA A 36 -26.99 1.15 9.69
N GLN A 37 -27.29 0.04 9.00
CA GLN A 37 -27.93 -1.14 9.59
C GLN A 37 -27.08 -1.73 10.73
N ARG A 38 -25.78 -1.99 10.48
CA ARG A 38 -24.90 -2.54 11.52
C ARG A 38 -24.69 -1.59 12.69
N ALA A 39 -24.64 -0.28 12.44
CA ALA A 39 -24.53 0.72 13.50
C ALA A 39 -25.78 0.72 14.39
N ALA A 40 -26.97 0.65 13.79
CA ALA A 40 -28.23 0.55 14.51
C ALA A 40 -28.34 -0.78 15.29
N GLU A 41 -28.05 -1.92 14.66
CA GLU A 41 -28.04 -3.24 15.31
C GLU A 41 -27.15 -3.25 16.56
N GLN A 42 -25.92 -2.74 16.46
CA GLN A 42 -24.99 -2.69 17.60
C GLN A 42 -25.46 -1.77 18.73
N ALA A 43 -26.10 -0.65 18.40
CA ALA A 43 -26.63 0.28 19.39
C ALA A 43 -27.78 -0.34 20.19
N PHE A 44 -28.74 -0.95 19.49
CA PHE A 44 -29.91 -1.56 20.12
C PHE A 44 -29.59 -2.90 20.81
N ASP A 45 -28.71 -3.73 20.25
CA ASP A 45 -28.27 -4.96 20.92
C ASP A 45 -27.58 -4.66 22.27
N ARG A 46 -26.87 -3.53 22.40
CA ARG A 46 -26.31 -3.10 23.70
C ARG A 46 -27.39 -2.72 24.71
N LEU A 47 -28.45 -2.02 24.29
CA LEU A 47 -29.58 -1.68 25.16
C LEU A 47 -30.33 -2.94 25.59
N LEU A 48 -30.57 -3.85 24.64
CA LEU A 48 -31.25 -5.13 24.89
C LEU A 48 -30.46 -6.02 25.85
N ALA A 49 -29.14 -6.11 25.68
CA ALA A 49 -28.27 -6.80 26.63
C ALA A 49 -28.27 -6.15 28.01
N ALA A 50 -28.21 -4.81 28.08
CA ALA A 50 -28.25 -4.11 29.36
C ALA A 50 -29.58 -4.35 30.11
N SER A 51 -30.70 -4.36 29.38
CA SER A 51 -32.00 -4.73 29.93
C SER A 51 -32.02 -6.17 30.45
N ALA A 52 -31.59 -7.14 29.62
CA ALA A 52 -31.54 -8.55 30.01
C ALA A 52 -30.62 -8.81 31.21
N LEU A 53 -29.45 -8.17 31.27
CA LEU A 53 -28.54 -8.26 32.40
C LEU A 53 -29.11 -7.62 33.67
N THR A 54 -29.86 -6.51 33.54
CA THR A 54 -30.52 -5.86 34.69
C THR A 54 -31.61 -6.76 35.26
N ILE A 55 -32.42 -7.40 34.41
CA ILE A 55 -33.42 -8.38 34.86
C ILE A 55 -32.72 -9.61 35.48
N ALA A 56 -31.66 -10.11 34.86
CA ALA A 56 -30.87 -11.21 35.41
C ALA A 56 -30.24 -10.87 36.77
N GLY A 57 -29.92 -9.60 37.03
CA GLY A 57 -29.43 -9.12 38.33
C GLY A 57 -30.51 -9.02 39.41
N SER A 58 -31.79 -9.00 39.05
CA SER A 58 -32.92 -8.97 39.99
C SER A 58 -33.39 -10.36 40.45
N VAL A 59 -32.76 -11.42 39.94
CA VAL A 59 -33.06 -12.79 40.33
C VAL A 59 -32.62 -12.99 41.78
N GLN A 60 -33.58 -13.31 42.65
CA GLN A 60 -33.37 -13.58 44.06
C GLN A 60 -33.73 -15.02 44.39
N ILE A 61 -33.15 -15.52 45.48
CA ILE A 61 -33.41 -16.86 46.02
C ILE A 61 -34.13 -16.64 47.35
N GLU A 62 -35.38 -17.07 47.41
CA GLU A 62 -36.21 -17.03 48.62
C GLU A 62 -36.49 -18.46 49.11
N ASP A 63 -37.00 -18.60 50.34
CA ASP A 63 -37.31 -19.89 50.97
C ASP A 63 -38.28 -20.76 50.15
N ASN A 64 -39.09 -20.14 49.29
CA ASN A 64 -40.10 -20.80 48.44
C ASN A 64 -39.65 -20.99 46.96
N GLY A 65 -38.39 -20.67 46.63
CA GLY A 65 -37.80 -20.84 45.30
C GLY A 65 -37.14 -19.59 44.73
N VAL A 66 -36.88 -19.62 43.41
CA VAL A 66 -36.28 -18.48 42.70
C VAL A 66 -37.37 -17.48 42.31
N THR A 67 -37.23 -16.24 42.74
CA THR A 67 -38.10 -15.11 42.39
C THR A 67 -37.34 -14.14 41.47
N VAL A 68 -38.06 -13.49 40.56
CA VAL A 68 -37.48 -12.47 39.66
C VAL A 68 -38.46 -11.32 39.60
N GLU A 69 -38.01 -10.14 40.04
CA GLU A 69 -38.77 -8.90 39.97
C GLU A 69 -38.03 -7.92 39.05
N PRO A 70 -38.35 -7.93 37.74
CA PRO A 70 -37.73 -7.03 36.77
C PRO A 70 -37.83 -5.57 37.23
N PRO A 71 -36.71 -4.87 37.45
CA PRO A 71 -36.75 -3.46 37.84
C PRO A 71 -37.39 -2.63 36.72
N VAL A 72 -38.17 -1.61 37.06
CA VAL A 72 -38.80 -0.73 36.05
C VAL A 72 -37.76 -0.15 35.10
N SER A 73 -36.54 0.13 35.58
CA SER A 73 -35.43 0.64 34.78
C SER A 73 -35.00 -0.30 33.67
N SER A 74 -35.07 -1.63 33.83
CA SER A 74 -34.63 -2.55 32.77
C SER A 74 -35.54 -2.46 31.55
N LEU A 75 -36.85 -2.32 31.75
CA LEU A 75 -37.82 -2.17 30.67
C LEU A 75 -37.89 -0.73 30.17
N ALA A 76 -37.73 0.27 31.06
CA ALA A 76 -37.68 1.67 30.67
C ALA A 76 -36.45 2.03 29.82
N MET A 77 -35.33 1.30 29.93
CA MET A 77 -34.18 1.48 29.03
C MET A 77 -34.48 1.11 27.57
N LEU A 78 -35.51 0.28 27.36
CA LEU A 78 -36.03 -0.08 26.04
C LEU A 78 -37.27 0.76 25.69
N SER A 79 -37.60 1.77 26.50
CA SER A 79 -38.78 2.59 26.27
C SER A 79 -38.59 3.47 25.03
N GLY A 80 -39.53 3.28 24.11
CA GLY A 80 -39.64 3.92 22.81
C GLY A 80 -40.98 3.52 22.19
N SER A 81 -41.07 3.53 20.86
CA SER A 81 -42.24 3.07 20.10
C SER A 81 -42.36 1.53 20.03
N GLU A 82 -41.38 0.80 20.58
CA GLU A 82 -41.24 -0.65 20.43
C GLU A 82 -42.07 -1.44 21.44
N ARG A 83 -42.42 -2.66 21.04
CA ARG A 83 -42.99 -3.65 21.96
C ARG A 83 -41.85 -4.45 22.56
N VAL A 84 -41.88 -4.56 23.89
CA VAL A 84 -40.88 -5.27 24.66
C VAL A 84 -41.53 -6.46 25.34
N PHE A 85 -40.92 -7.63 25.17
CA PHE A 85 -41.33 -8.88 25.79
C PHE A 85 -40.18 -9.42 26.61
N TYR A 86 -40.47 -10.11 27.70
CA TYR A 86 -39.44 -10.77 28.49
C TYR A 86 -39.94 -12.09 29.07
N GLU A 87 -39.03 -12.99 29.38
CA GLU A 87 -39.31 -14.17 30.20
C GLU A 87 -38.14 -14.48 31.13
N ALA A 88 -38.44 -15.06 32.28
CA ALA A 88 -37.46 -15.68 33.15
C ALA A 88 -37.87 -17.13 33.41
N ARG A 89 -36.97 -18.07 33.16
CA ARG A 89 -37.18 -19.51 33.36
C ARG A 89 -36.14 -20.09 34.31
N ALA A 90 -36.57 -21.01 35.16
CA ALA A 90 -35.68 -21.79 36.02
C ALA A 90 -34.86 -22.80 35.19
N SER A 91 -33.87 -23.42 35.83
CA SER A 91 -32.97 -24.41 35.21
C SER A 91 -33.68 -25.65 34.65
N ASN A 92 -34.88 -25.97 35.17
CA ASN A 92 -35.74 -27.04 34.68
C ASN A 92 -36.71 -26.61 33.57
N GLY A 93 -36.58 -25.38 33.05
CA GLY A 93 -37.43 -24.82 32.00
C GLY A 93 -38.78 -24.27 32.48
N ARG A 94 -39.11 -24.41 33.77
CA ARG A 94 -40.34 -23.85 34.36
C ARG A 94 -40.29 -22.32 34.30
N LEU A 95 -41.37 -21.71 33.82
CA LEU A 95 -41.52 -20.25 33.82
C LEU A 95 -41.59 -19.72 35.26
N ILE A 96 -40.81 -18.68 35.54
CA ILE A 96 -40.84 -17.93 36.80
C ILE A 96 -41.74 -16.70 36.62
N THR A 97 -41.48 -15.90 35.59
CA THR A 97 -42.25 -14.68 35.27
C THR A 97 -42.09 -14.30 33.80
N GLY A 98 -42.98 -13.43 33.30
CA GLY A 98 -42.99 -12.94 31.93
C GLY A 98 -43.86 -13.75 30.96
N TYR A 99 -43.57 -13.64 29.67
CA TYR A 99 -44.35 -14.18 28.57
C TYR A 99 -44.02 -15.67 28.32
N ALA A 100 -44.94 -16.56 28.64
CA ALA A 100 -44.74 -18.02 28.64
C ALA A 100 -44.47 -18.64 27.25
N ASP A 101 -44.89 -17.95 26.19
CA ASP A 101 -44.80 -18.35 24.79
C ASP A 101 -43.63 -17.68 24.07
N LEU A 102 -42.80 -16.91 24.78
CA LEU A 102 -41.63 -16.25 24.20
C LEU A 102 -40.52 -17.27 23.93
N ALA A 103 -40.21 -17.49 22.65
CA ALA A 103 -39.07 -18.30 22.20
C ALA A 103 -38.98 -19.74 22.77
N PRO A 104 -40.06 -20.55 22.77
CA PRO A 104 -40.08 -21.88 23.39
C PRO A 104 -39.08 -22.86 22.77
N GLY A 105 -38.67 -22.64 21.52
CA GLY A 105 -37.69 -23.47 20.81
C GLY A 105 -36.22 -23.10 21.02
N LEU A 106 -35.92 -22.00 21.73
CA LEU A 106 -34.53 -21.63 22.02
C LEU A 106 -33.99 -22.45 23.22
N PRO A 107 -32.70 -22.84 23.22
CA PRO A 107 -32.09 -23.52 24.36
C PRO A 107 -32.04 -22.61 25.61
N LEU A 108 -32.09 -23.22 26.79
CA LEU A 108 -31.87 -22.52 28.06
C LEU A 108 -30.44 -21.96 28.11
N ALA A 109 -30.27 -20.82 28.78
CA ALA A 109 -28.97 -20.19 28.94
C ALA A 109 -28.00 -21.10 29.73
N GLN A 110 -26.74 -21.11 29.31
CA GLN A 110 -25.66 -21.85 29.96
C GLN A 110 -24.51 -20.92 30.39
N SER A 111 -24.67 -19.61 30.18
CA SER A 111 -23.66 -18.59 30.48
C SER A 111 -24.32 -17.27 30.85
N ALA A 112 -23.55 -16.41 31.53
CA ALA A 112 -23.94 -15.03 31.81
C ALA A 112 -23.72 -14.06 30.63
N THR A 113 -23.18 -14.55 29.52
CA THR A 113 -22.93 -13.75 28.32
C THR A 113 -24.21 -13.60 27.50
N PRO A 114 -24.61 -12.37 27.10
CA PRO A 114 -25.77 -12.18 26.24
C PRO A 114 -25.57 -12.83 24.86
N VAL A 115 -26.54 -13.63 24.44
CA VAL A 115 -26.63 -14.20 23.10
C VAL A 115 -27.84 -13.62 22.40
N PHE A 116 -27.66 -13.15 21.16
CA PHE A 116 -28.71 -12.49 20.41
C PHE A 116 -29.22 -13.35 19.27
N THR A 117 -30.54 -13.41 19.08
CA THR A 117 -31.17 -14.21 18.02
C THR A 117 -32.36 -13.47 17.43
N TYR A 118 -32.55 -13.61 16.11
CA TYR A 118 -33.75 -13.13 15.43
C TYR A 118 -34.81 -14.23 15.42
N LEU A 119 -36.06 -13.90 15.74
CA LEU A 119 -37.21 -14.78 15.58
C LEU A 119 -38.46 -13.99 15.23
N SER A 120 -39.52 -14.69 14.82
CA SER A 120 -40.85 -14.08 14.64
C SER A 120 -41.71 -14.38 15.86
N TYR A 121 -42.34 -13.36 16.44
CA TYR A 121 -43.22 -13.46 17.60
C TYR A 121 -44.45 -12.59 17.36
N HIS A 122 -45.65 -13.16 17.45
CA HIS A 122 -46.93 -12.53 17.05
C HIS A 122 -46.88 -11.89 15.64
N ASP A 123 -46.34 -12.63 14.66
CA ASP A 123 -46.15 -12.21 13.27
C ASP A 123 -45.26 -10.97 13.05
N GLU A 124 -44.55 -10.53 14.10
CA GLU A 124 -43.57 -9.44 14.03
C GLU A 124 -42.15 -9.99 14.21
N PRO A 125 -41.17 -9.52 13.42
CA PRO A 125 -39.78 -9.86 13.65
C PRO A 125 -39.31 -9.20 14.95
N VAL A 126 -38.67 -9.98 15.81
CA VAL A 126 -38.11 -9.52 17.08
C VAL A 126 -36.65 -9.94 17.21
N ARG A 127 -35.88 -9.10 17.90
CA ARG A 127 -34.52 -9.42 18.34
C ARG A 127 -34.58 -9.84 19.80
N VAL A 128 -34.03 -11.00 20.13
CA VAL A 128 -34.05 -11.56 21.49
C VAL A 128 -32.63 -11.62 22.03
N ALA A 129 -32.40 -11.04 23.21
CA ALA A 129 -31.21 -11.26 24.02
C ALA A 129 -31.50 -12.33 25.08
N THR A 130 -30.70 -13.38 25.12
CA THR A 130 -30.74 -14.45 26.12
C THR A 130 -29.53 -14.33 27.04
N VAL A 131 -29.77 -14.28 28.35
CA VAL A 131 -28.74 -14.17 29.39
C VAL A 131 -29.04 -15.19 30.50
N GLY A 132 -28.02 -15.87 30.99
CA GLY A 132 -28.13 -16.74 32.16
C GLY A 132 -27.73 -16.01 33.45
N ARG A 133 -28.50 -16.21 34.52
CA ARG A 133 -28.06 -15.94 35.89
C ARG A 133 -27.83 -17.27 36.59
N LEU A 134 -26.60 -17.53 37.01
CA LEU A 134 -26.32 -18.69 37.86
C LEU A 134 -26.87 -18.41 39.26
N VAL A 135 -27.71 -19.31 39.75
CA VAL A 135 -28.23 -19.29 41.12
C VAL A 135 -27.91 -20.61 41.79
N SER A 136 -27.42 -20.55 43.02
CA SER A 136 -27.20 -21.72 43.86
C SER A 136 -28.14 -21.67 45.06
N ALA A 137 -29.20 -22.49 45.00
CA ALA A 137 -30.18 -22.68 46.06
C ALA A 137 -30.25 -24.17 46.40
N SER A 138 -30.06 -24.55 47.67
CA SER A 138 -29.96 -25.96 48.12
C SER A 138 -28.79 -26.74 47.45
N GLN A 139 -28.90 -28.07 47.28
CA GLN A 139 -27.79 -28.94 46.86
C GLN A 139 -27.41 -28.81 45.36
N HIS A 140 -28.12 -27.98 44.58
CA HIS A 140 -27.94 -27.88 43.13
C HIS A 140 -27.84 -26.41 42.68
N ALA A 141 -26.81 -26.08 41.91
CA ALA A 141 -26.74 -24.83 41.17
C ALA A 141 -27.45 -24.98 39.81
N GLY A 142 -28.08 -23.91 39.33
CA GLY A 142 -28.78 -23.91 38.05
C GLY A 142 -28.80 -22.54 37.39
N TRP A 143 -28.85 -22.54 36.06
CA TRP A 143 -29.00 -21.30 35.28
C TRP A 143 -30.46 -20.89 35.22
N VAL A 144 -30.76 -19.67 35.67
CA VAL A 144 -32.00 -18.97 35.38
C VAL A 144 -31.83 -18.27 34.05
N THR A 145 -32.64 -18.64 33.07
CA THR A 145 -32.61 -18.06 31.73
C THR A 145 -33.50 -16.83 31.70
N VAL A 146 -32.93 -15.67 31.44
CA VAL A 146 -33.65 -14.43 31.18
C VAL A 146 -33.58 -14.13 29.69
N ARG A 147 -34.74 -13.92 29.07
CA ARG A 147 -34.85 -13.47 27.69
C ARG A 147 -35.56 -12.14 27.65
N VAL A 148 -35.03 -11.22 26.84
CA VAL A 148 -35.68 -9.95 26.54
C VAL A 148 -35.73 -9.80 25.02
N ALA A 149 -36.92 -9.52 24.50
CA ALA A 149 -37.19 -9.37 23.09
C ALA A 149 -37.75 -7.98 22.81
N GLU A 150 -37.33 -7.41 21.69
CA GLU A 150 -37.78 -6.10 21.20
C GLU A 150 -38.10 -6.21 19.71
N THR A 151 -39.13 -5.50 19.25
CA THR A 151 -39.44 -5.32 17.82
C THR A 151 -38.33 -4.55 17.08
N LEU A 152 -38.34 -4.60 15.73
CA LEU A 152 -37.26 -4.02 14.92
C LEU A 152 -37.56 -2.60 14.37
N GLY A 153 -38.65 -1.95 14.78
CA GLY A 153 -39.09 -0.70 14.15
C GLY A 153 -38.08 0.45 14.33
N SER A 154 -37.78 0.78 15.58
CA SER A 154 -36.93 1.92 15.97
C SER A 154 -35.50 1.78 15.45
N ARG A 155 -34.99 0.55 15.30
CA ARG A 155 -33.66 0.32 14.71
C ARG A 155 -33.66 0.50 13.19
N GLU A 156 -34.73 0.15 12.50
CA GLU A 156 -34.90 0.42 11.07
C GLU A 156 -35.04 1.92 10.82
N GLU A 157 -35.84 2.62 11.63
CA GLU A 157 -35.98 4.07 11.57
C GLU A 157 -34.64 4.79 11.77
N LEU A 158 -33.83 4.37 12.75
CA LEU A 158 -32.49 4.93 12.97
C LEU A 158 -31.57 4.67 11.78
N ALA A 159 -31.59 3.47 11.20
CA ALA A 159 -30.79 3.15 10.03
C ALA A 159 -31.20 4.01 8.82
N ASP A 160 -32.50 4.20 8.61
CA ASP A 160 -33.05 5.06 7.56
C ASP A 160 -32.73 6.54 7.79
N GLU A 161 -32.74 7.02 9.04
CA GLU A 161 -32.32 8.37 9.37
C GLU A 161 -30.83 8.61 9.07
N ILE A 162 -29.96 7.69 9.48
CA ILE A 162 -28.51 7.74 9.20
C ILE A 162 -28.29 7.75 7.68
N LEU A 163 -28.98 6.88 6.94
CA LEU A 163 -28.89 6.80 5.49
C LEU A 163 -29.36 8.10 4.84
N GLY A 164 -30.54 8.61 5.22
CA GLY A 164 -31.12 9.85 4.70
C GLY A 164 -30.20 11.05 4.88
N ARG A 165 -29.61 11.20 6.08
CA ARG A 165 -28.63 12.27 6.36
C ARG A 165 -27.30 12.09 5.62
N SER A 166 -26.91 10.86 5.31
CA SER A 166 -25.65 10.55 4.62
C SER A 166 -25.72 10.66 3.09
N VAL A 167 -26.89 10.44 2.49
CA VAL A 167 -27.08 10.48 1.03
C VAL A 167 -26.97 11.90 0.48
N LEU A 168 -27.47 12.92 1.20
CA LEU A 168 -27.46 14.30 0.69
C LEU A 168 -26.04 14.86 0.44
N PRO A 169 -25.09 14.81 1.40
CA PRO A 169 -23.71 15.24 1.14
C PRO A 169 -23.06 14.46 -0.01
N LEU A 170 -23.36 13.17 -0.12
CA LEU A 170 -22.84 12.33 -1.18
C LEU A 170 -23.34 12.77 -2.57
N VAL A 171 -24.63 13.02 -2.73
CA VAL A 171 -25.20 13.56 -3.97
C VAL A 171 -24.55 14.91 -4.32
N VAL A 172 -24.37 15.80 -3.34
CA VAL A 172 -23.72 17.11 -3.56
C VAL A 172 -22.28 16.92 -4.06
N VAL A 173 -21.47 16.07 -3.43
CA VAL A 173 -20.10 15.77 -3.86
C VAL A 173 -20.07 15.14 -5.26
N SER A 174 -21.00 14.23 -5.56
CA SER A 174 -21.11 13.63 -6.91
C SER A 174 -21.47 14.66 -7.99
N LEU A 175 -22.36 15.60 -7.70
CA LEU A 175 -22.70 16.70 -8.61
C LEU A 175 -21.49 17.62 -8.85
N VAL A 176 -20.72 17.94 -7.80
CA VAL A 176 -19.48 18.71 -7.92
C VAL A 176 -18.45 17.95 -8.76
N ALA A 177 -18.26 16.65 -8.51
CA ALA A 177 -17.34 15.81 -9.27
C ALA A 177 -17.74 15.73 -10.76
N LEU A 178 -19.04 15.61 -11.05
CA LEU A 178 -19.57 15.63 -12.41
C LEU A 178 -19.32 16.98 -13.10
N GLY A 179 -19.50 18.10 -12.37
CA GLY A 179 -19.20 19.44 -12.84
C GLY A 179 -17.71 19.64 -13.14
N LEU A 180 -16.82 19.17 -12.25
CA LEU A 180 -15.37 19.20 -12.46
C LEU A 180 -14.94 18.31 -13.63
N LEU A 181 -15.53 17.13 -13.78
CA LEU A 181 -15.30 16.24 -14.92
C LEU A 181 -15.70 16.94 -16.23
N TRP A 182 -16.91 17.52 -16.28
CA TRP A 182 -17.37 18.29 -17.43
C TRP A 182 -16.41 19.43 -17.79
N PHE A 183 -16.04 20.24 -16.80
CA PHE A 183 -15.12 21.36 -16.98
C PHE A 183 -13.72 20.90 -17.44
N GLY A 184 -13.16 19.87 -16.81
CA GLY A 184 -11.86 19.31 -17.14
C GLY A 184 -11.82 18.76 -18.57
N VAL A 185 -12.85 18.02 -18.98
CA VAL A 185 -12.99 17.51 -20.35
C VAL A 185 -13.11 18.68 -21.35
N GLN A 186 -13.93 19.70 -21.07
CA GLN A 186 -14.00 20.87 -21.96
C GLN A 186 -12.65 21.58 -22.12
N ARG A 187 -11.94 21.81 -21.01
CA ARG A 187 -10.65 22.50 -21.01
C ARG A 187 -9.55 21.69 -21.69
N ALA A 188 -9.51 20.38 -21.48
CA ALA A 188 -8.50 19.49 -22.08
C ALA A 188 -8.58 19.44 -23.62
N PHE A 189 -9.78 19.47 -24.18
CA PHE A 189 -10.00 19.41 -25.63
C PHE A 189 -10.08 20.80 -26.31
N ALA A 190 -10.10 21.91 -25.54
CA ALA A 190 -10.19 23.26 -26.09
C ALA A 190 -9.06 23.63 -27.08
N PRO A 191 -7.77 23.26 -26.86
CA PRO A 191 -6.69 23.59 -27.81
C PRO A 191 -6.88 22.96 -29.20
N LEU A 192 -7.48 21.78 -29.29
CA LEU A 192 -7.76 21.12 -30.57
C LEU A 192 -8.75 21.92 -31.41
N ALA A 193 -9.77 22.51 -30.78
CA ALA A 193 -10.74 23.38 -31.46
C ALA A 193 -10.13 24.72 -31.93
N VAL A 194 -9.01 25.15 -31.33
CA VAL A 194 -8.24 26.31 -31.81
C VAL A 194 -7.48 25.94 -33.08
N VAL A 195 -6.75 24.82 -33.06
CA VAL A 195 -5.99 24.31 -34.22
C VAL A 195 -6.92 24.01 -35.41
N GLU A 196 -8.09 23.40 -35.17
CA GLU A 196 -9.08 23.16 -36.23
C GLU A 196 -9.55 24.46 -36.88
N ARG A 197 -9.87 25.48 -36.08
CA ARG A 197 -10.34 26.78 -36.59
C ARG A 197 -9.25 27.51 -37.37
N GLU A 198 -8.01 27.44 -36.91
CA GLU A 198 -6.86 28.04 -37.60
C GLU A 198 -6.64 27.40 -38.97
N LEU A 199 -6.68 26.06 -39.04
CA LEU A 199 -6.52 25.34 -40.30
C LEU A 199 -7.67 25.60 -41.28
N ARG A 200 -8.92 25.66 -40.81
CA ARG A 200 -10.09 25.94 -41.67
C ARG A 200 -10.10 27.36 -42.24
N ARG A 201 -9.41 28.32 -41.61
CA ARG A 201 -9.42 29.74 -42.01
C ARG A 201 -8.28 30.14 -42.95
N ARG A 202 -7.27 29.29 -43.13
CA ARG A 202 -6.11 29.60 -43.96
C ARG A 202 -6.43 29.56 -45.44
N ALA A 203 -5.79 30.46 -46.20
CA ALA A 203 -5.85 30.44 -47.65
C ALA A 203 -5.13 29.17 -48.19
N PRO A 204 -5.54 28.63 -49.36
CA PRO A 204 -4.93 27.42 -49.95
C PRO A 204 -3.41 27.47 -50.14
N ASP A 205 -2.90 28.69 -50.28
CA ASP A 205 -1.52 29.07 -50.61
C ASP A 205 -0.75 29.60 -49.38
N ASP A 206 -1.39 29.69 -48.22
CA ASP A 206 -0.74 30.04 -46.95
C ASP A 206 -0.09 28.83 -46.28
N LEU A 207 1.22 28.69 -46.51
CA LEU A 207 2.05 27.60 -46.00
C LEU A 207 2.82 27.95 -44.72
N ALA A 208 2.46 29.04 -44.02
CA ALA A 208 3.13 29.43 -42.78
C ALA A 208 3.05 28.33 -41.69
N PRO A 209 3.99 28.24 -40.75
CA PRO A 209 3.88 27.27 -39.65
C PRO A 209 2.72 27.64 -38.69
N LEU A 210 2.13 26.63 -38.05
CA LEU A 210 1.24 26.81 -36.90
C LEU A 210 2.08 27.14 -35.66
N VAL A 211 1.82 28.29 -35.04
CA VAL A 211 2.57 28.82 -33.88
C VAL A 211 1.78 28.69 -32.57
N THR A 212 0.51 28.29 -32.64
CA THR A 212 -0.36 28.15 -31.46
C THR A 212 0.19 27.11 -30.49
N PRO A 213 0.33 27.43 -29.18
CA PRO A 213 0.79 26.48 -28.19
C PRO A 213 -0.23 25.34 -28.03
N VAL A 214 0.24 24.10 -28.18
CA VAL A 214 -0.58 22.88 -28.07
C VAL A 214 -0.08 21.95 -26.95
N PRO A 215 -0.98 21.13 -26.35
CA PRO A 215 -0.60 20.09 -25.38
C PRO A 215 0.42 19.09 -25.94
N THR A 216 1.14 18.42 -25.05
CA THR A 216 2.20 17.44 -25.38
C THR A 216 1.70 16.30 -26.26
N GLU A 217 0.45 15.88 -26.09
CA GLU A 217 -0.20 14.79 -26.81
C GLU A 217 -0.39 15.15 -28.29
N VAL A 218 -0.58 16.44 -28.61
CA VAL A 218 -0.85 16.93 -29.97
C VAL A 218 0.38 17.58 -30.61
N ARG A 219 1.42 17.88 -29.81
CA ARG A 219 2.66 18.55 -30.29
C ARG A 219 3.30 17.84 -31.48
N ARG A 220 3.46 16.51 -31.42
CA ARG A 220 4.07 15.72 -32.51
C ARG A 220 3.27 15.82 -33.81
N LEU A 221 1.95 15.91 -33.71
CA LEU A 221 1.09 16.07 -34.88
C LEU A 221 1.27 17.46 -35.50
N VAL A 222 1.33 18.52 -34.69
CA VAL A 222 1.58 19.89 -35.16
C VAL A 222 2.99 20.03 -35.76
N GLU A 223 4.00 19.44 -35.15
CA GLU A 223 5.37 19.40 -35.68
C GLU A 223 5.42 18.69 -37.04
N ALA A 224 4.76 17.53 -37.17
CA ALA A 224 4.68 16.80 -38.42
C ALA A 224 3.96 17.61 -39.52
N LEU A 225 2.90 18.33 -39.15
CA LEU A 225 2.14 19.20 -40.06
C LEU A 225 2.97 20.42 -40.49
N ASN A 226 3.66 21.09 -39.57
CA ASN A 226 4.56 22.21 -39.89
C ASN A 226 5.71 21.76 -40.81
N ALA A 227 6.31 20.61 -40.53
CA ALA A 227 7.35 20.05 -41.39
C ALA A 227 6.82 19.66 -42.79
N PHE A 228 5.55 19.27 -42.91
CA PHE A 228 4.90 19.05 -44.20
C PHE A 228 4.70 20.36 -44.97
N MET A 229 4.16 21.39 -44.32
CA MET A 229 3.93 22.71 -44.92
C MET A 229 5.24 23.36 -45.40
N GLN A 230 6.31 23.29 -44.60
CA GLN A 230 7.64 23.77 -45.00
C GLN A 230 8.20 23.04 -46.23
N ARG A 231 8.04 21.71 -46.28
CA ARG A 231 8.47 20.92 -47.45
C ARG A 231 7.68 21.30 -48.69
N LEU A 232 6.38 21.53 -48.57
CA LEU A 232 5.53 21.94 -49.68
C LEU A 232 5.91 23.34 -50.18
N SER A 233 6.18 24.29 -49.29
CA SER A 233 6.63 25.64 -49.64
C SER A 233 7.92 25.61 -50.44
N GLY A 234 8.93 24.88 -49.98
CA GLY A 234 10.20 24.78 -50.70
C GLY A 234 10.09 24.12 -52.08
N ILE A 235 9.17 23.16 -52.24
CA ILE A 235 8.87 22.55 -53.56
C ILE A 235 8.23 23.58 -54.49
N MET A 236 7.28 24.38 -54.01
CA MET A 236 6.61 25.41 -54.82
C MET A 236 7.59 26.51 -55.25
N ASP A 237 8.46 27.00 -54.36
CA ASP A 237 9.44 28.04 -54.69
C ASP A 237 10.44 27.58 -55.77
N THR A 238 10.88 26.32 -55.67
CA THR A 238 11.79 25.72 -56.65
C THR A 238 11.13 25.61 -58.02
N LEU A 239 9.85 25.17 -58.06
CA LEU A 239 9.08 25.07 -59.30
C LEU A 239 8.91 26.44 -59.97
N ASN A 240 8.52 27.46 -59.20
CA ASN A 240 8.30 28.81 -59.73
C ASN A 240 9.57 29.40 -60.34
N THR A 241 10.72 29.23 -59.68
CA THR A 241 12.02 29.73 -60.16
C THR A 241 12.44 29.00 -61.46
N LEU A 242 12.34 27.67 -61.49
CA LEU A 242 12.71 26.88 -62.67
C LEU A 242 11.84 27.20 -63.89
N VAL A 243 10.53 27.38 -63.70
CA VAL A 243 9.60 27.73 -64.77
C VAL A 243 9.94 29.12 -65.34
N ALA A 244 10.24 30.09 -64.47
CA ALA A 244 10.60 31.45 -64.89
C ALA A 244 11.90 31.50 -65.72
N ASP A 245 12.95 30.82 -65.25
CA ASP A 245 14.25 30.79 -65.93
C ASP A 245 14.19 30.05 -67.27
N ALA A 246 13.51 28.90 -67.32
CA ALA A 246 13.36 28.11 -68.54
C ALA A 246 12.59 28.90 -69.62
N ALA A 247 11.52 29.60 -69.22
CA ALA A 247 10.73 30.41 -70.15
C ALA A 247 11.57 31.53 -70.80
N HIS A 248 12.41 32.22 -70.03
CA HIS A 248 13.29 33.26 -70.56
C HIS A 248 14.33 32.73 -71.54
N GLN A 249 14.96 31.61 -71.22
CA GLN A 249 16.07 31.08 -72.03
C GLN A 249 15.61 30.42 -73.34
N VAL A 250 14.38 29.89 -73.40
CA VAL A 250 13.80 29.35 -74.64
C VAL A 250 13.31 30.45 -75.59
N ARG A 251 12.85 31.58 -75.05
CA ARG A 251 12.27 32.68 -75.85
C ARG A 251 13.29 33.33 -76.79
N THR A 252 14.52 33.51 -76.33
CA THR A 252 15.60 34.20 -77.06
C THR A 252 16.04 33.48 -78.35
N PRO A 253 16.39 32.18 -78.33
CA PRO A 253 16.75 31.46 -79.57
C PRO A 253 15.54 31.29 -80.50
N LEU A 254 14.33 31.10 -79.97
CA LEU A 254 13.11 31.02 -80.80
C LEU A 254 12.80 32.36 -81.51
N ALA A 255 12.98 33.48 -80.83
CA ALA A 255 12.82 34.80 -81.45
C ALA A 255 13.84 35.02 -82.58
N SER A 256 15.10 34.63 -82.37
CA SER A 256 16.15 34.70 -83.39
C SER A 256 15.89 33.76 -84.59
N LEU A 257 15.44 32.53 -84.33
CA LEU A 257 15.01 31.59 -85.37
C LEU A 257 13.86 32.14 -86.20
N ARG A 258 12.85 32.73 -85.54
CA ARG A 258 11.70 33.33 -86.21
C ARG A 258 12.12 34.49 -87.10
N ALA A 259 12.94 35.41 -86.60
CA ALA A 259 13.46 36.54 -87.38
C ALA A 259 14.28 36.08 -88.61
N GLN A 260 15.13 35.07 -88.47
CA GLN A 260 15.90 34.54 -89.62
C GLN A 260 15.01 33.82 -90.64
N ALA A 261 13.95 33.14 -90.19
CA ALA A 261 12.97 32.50 -91.06
C ALA A 261 12.12 33.55 -91.81
N GLU A 262 11.66 34.61 -91.15
CA GLU A 262 10.94 35.73 -91.76
C GLU A 262 11.78 36.36 -92.89
N VAL A 263 13.06 36.66 -92.63
CA VAL A 263 13.96 37.23 -93.66
C VAL A 263 14.29 36.24 -94.79
N ALA A 264 14.29 34.93 -94.53
CA ALA A 264 14.51 33.93 -95.56
C ALA A 264 13.30 33.74 -96.49
N LEU A 265 12.08 33.98 -96.01
CA LEU A 265 10.86 33.88 -96.82
C LEU A 265 10.79 34.94 -97.92
N ASP A 266 11.39 36.11 -97.69
CA ASP A 266 11.42 37.23 -98.64
C ASP A 266 12.69 37.25 -99.53
N GLU A 267 13.61 36.29 -99.38
CA GLU A 267 14.89 36.25 -100.11
C GLU A 267 14.74 35.54 -101.47
N THR A 268 14.92 36.28 -102.56
CA THR A 268 14.78 35.76 -103.93
C THR A 268 16.07 35.20 -104.54
N ASP A 269 17.23 35.46 -103.94
CA ASP A 269 18.52 34.92 -104.41
C ASP A 269 18.76 33.50 -103.87
N PRO A 270 18.86 32.47 -104.74
CA PRO A 270 19.05 31.08 -104.34
C PRO A 270 20.30 30.83 -103.48
N LYS A 271 21.40 31.57 -103.71
CA LYS A 271 22.64 31.39 -102.95
C LYS A 271 22.51 31.94 -101.52
N ARG A 272 21.94 33.14 -101.38
CA ARG A 272 21.68 33.75 -100.07
C ARG A 272 20.61 33.00 -99.28
N LEU A 273 19.59 32.47 -99.96
CA LEU A 273 18.59 31.60 -99.35
C LEU A 273 19.24 30.35 -98.76
N HIS A 274 20.14 29.68 -99.49
CA HIS A 274 20.85 28.51 -98.98
C HIS A 274 21.73 28.83 -97.76
N GLU A 275 22.44 29.96 -97.77
CA GLU A 275 23.21 30.43 -96.61
C GLU A 275 22.32 30.72 -95.38
N ARG A 276 21.15 31.34 -95.59
CA ARG A 276 20.17 31.62 -94.52
C ARG A 276 19.54 30.35 -93.98
N LEU A 277 19.18 29.40 -94.83
CA LEU A 277 18.72 28.08 -94.43
C LEU A 277 19.79 27.33 -93.62
N GLY A 278 21.06 27.46 -94.00
CA GLY A 278 22.20 26.99 -93.21
C GLY A 278 22.25 27.63 -91.81
N ARG A 279 22.02 28.94 -91.70
CA ARG A 279 21.95 29.66 -90.41
C ARG A 279 20.75 29.25 -89.56
N ILE A 280 19.58 29.05 -90.16
CA ILE A 280 18.36 28.56 -89.47
C ILE A 280 18.62 27.15 -88.93
N HIS A 281 19.19 26.26 -89.75
CA HIS A 281 19.52 24.89 -89.33
C HIS A 281 20.52 24.89 -88.17
N LEU A 282 21.54 25.75 -88.23
CA LEU A 282 22.55 25.89 -87.17
C LEU A 282 21.92 26.42 -85.86
N ASN A 283 21.07 27.46 -85.95
CA ASN A 283 20.36 28.01 -84.80
C ASN A 283 19.35 27.01 -84.20
N ALA A 284 18.69 26.19 -85.01
CA ALA A 284 17.77 25.16 -84.55
C ALA A 284 18.53 24.02 -83.85
N THR A 285 19.69 23.65 -84.38
CA THR A 285 20.60 22.69 -83.75
C THR A 285 21.11 23.23 -82.41
N HIS A 286 21.49 24.50 -82.34
CA HIS A 286 21.88 25.17 -81.09
C HIS A 286 20.72 25.23 -80.07
N ALA A 287 19.50 25.56 -80.50
CA ALA A 287 18.33 25.59 -79.63
C ALA A 287 17.99 24.19 -79.06
N SER A 288 18.06 23.16 -79.91
CA SER A 288 17.86 21.76 -79.50
C SER A 288 18.94 21.29 -78.51
N GLN A 289 20.20 21.66 -78.75
CA GLN A 289 21.29 21.40 -77.80
C GLN A 289 21.09 22.13 -76.47
N LEU A 290 20.64 23.39 -76.49
CA LEU A 290 20.34 24.18 -75.29
C LEU A 290 19.19 23.55 -74.49
N ILE A 291 18.12 23.11 -75.15
CA ILE A 291 16.98 22.42 -74.53
C ILE A 291 17.42 21.10 -73.88
N ASN A 292 18.19 20.28 -74.61
CA ASN A 292 18.72 19.04 -74.06
C ASN A 292 19.65 19.28 -72.86
N GLN A 293 20.44 20.36 -72.89
CA GLN A 293 21.30 20.75 -71.77
C GLN A 293 20.52 21.30 -70.57
N LEU A 294 19.45 22.07 -70.78
CA LEU A 294 18.56 22.54 -69.71
C LEU A 294 17.79 21.38 -69.06
N LEU A 295 17.33 20.42 -69.86
CA LEU A 295 16.72 19.19 -69.36
C LEU A 295 17.73 18.34 -68.57
N MET A 296 18.98 18.25 -69.04
CA MET A 296 20.06 17.61 -68.29
C MET A 296 20.35 18.35 -66.96
N ASP A 297 20.43 19.68 -66.96
CA ASP A 297 20.66 20.50 -65.76
C ASP A 297 19.52 20.36 -64.75
N ALA A 298 18.26 20.40 -65.21
CA ALA A 298 17.08 20.17 -64.37
C ALA A 298 17.08 18.74 -63.79
N THR A 299 17.46 17.73 -64.59
CA THR A 299 17.55 16.33 -64.15
C THR A 299 18.67 16.13 -63.13
N ILE A 300 19.84 16.73 -63.34
CA ILE A 300 20.98 16.67 -62.42
C ILE A 300 20.65 17.42 -61.13
N THR A 301 20.08 18.63 -61.20
CA THR A 301 19.68 19.42 -60.03
C THR A 301 18.61 18.70 -59.18
N HIS A 302 17.59 18.12 -59.83
CA HIS A 302 16.58 17.31 -59.14
C HIS A 302 17.19 16.05 -58.50
N ARG A 303 18.19 15.41 -59.12
CA ARG A 303 18.89 14.24 -58.54
C ARG A 303 19.78 14.61 -57.37
N LEU A 304 20.50 15.72 -57.46
CA LEU A 304 21.36 16.24 -56.40
C LEU A 304 20.57 16.60 -55.13
N GLY A 305 19.29 16.95 -55.25
CA GLY A 305 18.40 17.32 -54.14
C GLY A 305 17.63 16.18 -53.45
N LYS A 306 17.48 14.99 -54.06
CA LYS A 306 16.60 13.90 -53.53
C LYS A 306 17.25 12.51 -53.41
N GLY A 307 18.50 12.31 -53.82
CA GLY A 307 19.15 10.99 -53.85
C GLY A 307 19.97 10.63 -52.60
N ALA A 308 19.85 9.38 -52.13
CA ALA A 308 20.78 8.81 -51.15
C ALA A 308 22.19 8.70 -51.76
N ARG A 309 23.20 9.32 -51.13
CA ARG A 309 24.59 9.30 -51.59
C ARG A 309 25.17 7.90 -51.42
N ALA A 310 25.43 7.21 -52.53
CA ALA A 310 26.02 5.88 -52.53
C ALA A 310 27.56 5.96 -52.55
N PRO A 311 28.28 4.96 -52.02
CA PRO A 311 29.73 4.90 -52.16
C PRO A 311 30.12 4.53 -53.59
N VAL A 312 30.63 5.50 -54.36
CA VAL A 312 31.04 5.37 -55.77
C VAL A 312 32.56 5.22 -55.86
N GLY A 313 33.05 4.20 -56.58
CA GLY A 313 34.47 3.96 -56.77
C GLY A 313 35.14 5.00 -57.68
N VAL A 314 36.29 5.54 -57.25
CA VAL A 314 37.08 6.49 -58.04
C VAL A 314 37.55 5.86 -59.35
N ALA A 315 38.17 4.67 -59.28
CA ALA A 315 38.67 3.98 -60.47
C ALA A 315 37.54 3.48 -61.39
N GLU A 316 36.38 3.12 -60.83
CA GLU A 316 35.21 2.70 -61.61
C GLU A 316 34.67 3.86 -62.46
N THR A 317 34.57 5.05 -61.89
CA THR A 317 34.06 6.25 -62.57
C THR A 317 34.97 6.69 -63.72
N ILE A 318 36.29 6.65 -63.53
CA ILE A 318 37.27 6.98 -64.57
C ILE A 318 37.19 5.97 -65.73
N ASN A 319 37.13 4.67 -65.42
CA ASN A 319 37.03 3.62 -66.43
C ASN A 319 35.69 3.63 -67.18
N GLU A 320 34.59 3.95 -66.51
CA GLU A 320 33.29 4.15 -67.15
C GLU A 320 33.28 5.31 -68.12
N THR A 321 33.96 6.40 -67.79
CA THR A 321 34.05 7.58 -68.66
C THR A 321 34.85 7.26 -69.92
N ARG A 322 35.99 6.57 -69.79
CA ARG A 322 36.78 6.08 -70.94
C ARG A 322 35.97 5.22 -71.91
N ARG A 323 35.14 4.30 -71.40
CA ARG A 323 34.34 3.37 -72.25
C ARG A 323 33.27 4.07 -73.10
N ARG A 324 32.89 5.31 -72.76
CA ARG A 324 31.80 6.05 -73.41
C ARG A 324 32.27 7.10 -74.40
N ILE A 325 33.59 7.30 -74.49
CA ILE A 325 34.24 8.17 -75.49
C ILE A 325 34.54 7.32 -76.73
N GLY A 326 34.54 7.94 -77.92
CA GLY A 326 34.75 7.22 -79.18
C GLY A 326 36.09 6.46 -79.21
N PRO A 327 36.19 5.31 -79.92
CA PRO A 327 37.39 4.47 -79.91
C PRO A 327 38.68 5.20 -80.34
N LEU A 328 38.57 6.16 -81.27
CA LEU A 328 39.68 6.99 -81.75
C LEU A 328 40.14 8.01 -80.70
N GLU A 329 39.20 8.67 -80.02
CA GLU A 329 39.47 9.65 -78.97
C GLU A 329 39.99 8.99 -77.69
N ALA A 330 39.50 7.79 -77.38
CA ALA A 330 39.91 7.02 -76.21
C ALA A 330 41.38 6.56 -76.26
N GLN A 331 41.99 6.45 -77.45
CA GLN A 331 43.43 6.16 -77.62
C GLN A 331 44.31 7.33 -77.17
N ARG A 332 43.76 8.54 -77.13
CA ARG A 332 44.47 9.77 -76.75
C ARG A 332 44.41 10.05 -75.25
N LEU A 333 43.68 9.23 -74.49
CA LEU A 333 43.55 9.35 -73.03
C LEU A 333 44.65 8.55 -72.33
N ARG A 334 45.48 9.22 -71.54
CA ARG A 334 46.44 8.57 -70.63
C ARG A 334 45.88 8.63 -69.21
N ILE A 335 45.70 7.47 -68.58
CA ILE A 335 45.03 7.37 -67.27
C ILE A 335 46.03 6.89 -66.22
N GLU A 336 46.20 7.67 -65.17
CA GLU A 336 47.08 7.36 -64.04
C GLU A 336 46.28 7.42 -62.73
N ILE A 337 46.20 6.29 -62.02
CA ILE A 337 45.47 6.20 -60.76
C ILE A 337 46.45 5.78 -59.67
N ALA A 338 46.73 6.67 -58.72
CA ALA A 338 47.65 6.39 -57.63
C ALA A 338 47.14 5.20 -56.79
N PRO A 339 48.01 4.25 -56.38
CA PRO A 339 47.61 3.02 -55.68
C PRO A 339 46.73 3.25 -54.45
N GLN A 340 46.96 4.35 -53.74
CA GLN A 340 46.29 4.75 -52.49
C GLN A 340 44.81 5.12 -52.71
N VAL A 341 44.45 5.63 -53.90
CA VAL A 341 43.08 6.06 -54.22
C VAL A 341 42.35 5.11 -55.16
N ARG A 342 43.03 4.07 -55.66
CA ARG A 342 42.47 3.08 -56.58
C ARG A 342 41.24 2.35 -56.03
N ARG A 343 41.19 2.10 -54.72
CA ARG A 343 40.03 1.50 -54.01
C ARG A 343 39.18 2.54 -53.25
N ALA A 344 39.51 3.81 -53.36
CA ALA A 344 38.82 4.85 -52.61
C ALA A 344 37.39 5.06 -53.16
N ARG A 345 36.47 5.38 -52.24
CA ARG A 345 35.06 5.59 -52.54
C ARG A 345 34.62 6.99 -52.13
N ILE A 346 33.93 7.67 -53.03
CA ILE A 346 33.32 8.98 -52.83
C ILE A 346 31.84 8.75 -52.55
N ALA A 347 31.30 9.35 -51.49
CA ALA A 347 29.86 9.28 -51.23
C ALA A 347 29.13 10.26 -52.17
N GLY A 348 28.45 9.73 -53.20
CA GLY A 348 27.86 10.56 -54.24
C GLY A 348 26.88 9.85 -55.17
N ASP A 349 26.35 10.63 -56.11
CA ASP A 349 25.54 10.11 -57.22
C ASP A 349 26.47 9.67 -58.36
N ARG A 350 26.42 8.39 -58.72
CA ARG A 350 27.28 7.79 -59.75
C ARG A 350 27.08 8.43 -61.13
N VAL A 351 25.86 8.86 -61.45
CA VAL A 351 25.54 9.48 -62.74
C VAL A 351 26.09 10.91 -62.78
N ALA A 352 25.91 11.68 -61.70
CA ALA A 352 26.42 13.04 -61.60
C ALA A 352 27.95 13.09 -61.61
N LEU A 353 28.63 12.22 -60.84
CA LEU A 353 30.10 12.16 -60.81
C LEU A 353 30.71 11.73 -62.15
N ARG A 354 30.04 10.82 -62.88
CA ARG A 354 30.47 10.42 -64.23
C ARG A 354 30.27 11.56 -65.23
N GLU A 355 29.14 12.26 -65.17
CA GLU A 355 28.87 13.36 -66.08
C GLU A 355 29.83 14.54 -65.84
N MET A 356 30.20 14.80 -64.59
CA MET A 356 31.26 15.75 -64.23
C MET A 356 32.59 15.38 -64.90
N LEU A 357 33.04 14.13 -64.77
CA LEU A 357 34.31 13.70 -65.36
C LEU A 357 34.25 13.72 -66.89
N ARG A 358 33.12 13.34 -67.49
CA ARG A 358 32.89 13.43 -68.93
C ARG A 358 33.01 14.88 -69.43
N ASN A 359 32.37 15.84 -68.77
CA ASN A 359 32.43 17.25 -69.17
C ASN A 359 33.87 17.81 -69.15
N LEU A 360 34.69 17.36 -68.18
CA LEU A 360 36.11 17.74 -68.15
C LEU A 360 36.90 17.13 -69.32
N VAL A 361 36.66 15.86 -69.64
CA VAL A 361 37.36 15.16 -70.72
C VAL A 361 36.91 15.64 -72.10
N ASP A 362 35.61 15.86 -72.31
CA ASP A 362 35.07 16.40 -73.57
C ASP A 362 35.62 17.82 -73.83
N ASN A 363 35.75 18.65 -72.79
CA ASN A 363 36.41 19.95 -72.90
C ASN A 363 37.89 19.79 -73.28
N ALA A 364 38.63 18.95 -72.57
CA ALA A 364 40.06 18.71 -72.83
C ALA A 364 40.33 18.22 -74.26
N LEU A 365 39.52 17.29 -74.78
CA LEU A 365 39.64 16.78 -76.14
C LEU A 365 39.29 17.83 -77.21
N ARG A 366 38.31 18.70 -76.94
CA ARG A 366 37.90 19.77 -77.86
C ARG A 366 38.96 20.85 -78.01
N TYR A 367 39.60 21.28 -76.93
CA TYR A 367 40.58 22.37 -76.95
C TYR A 367 42.01 21.94 -77.28
N ALA A 368 42.27 20.63 -77.31
CA ALA A 368 43.54 20.06 -77.74
C ALA A 368 43.31 18.97 -78.80
N PRO A 369 42.89 19.30 -80.04
CA PRO A 369 42.44 18.33 -81.04
C PRO A 369 43.50 17.31 -81.48
N ASP A 370 44.79 17.66 -81.44
CA ASP A 370 45.92 16.77 -81.78
C ASP A 370 46.73 16.33 -80.54
N GLY A 371 46.34 16.77 -79.34
CA GLY A 371 47.04 16.49 -78.09
C GLY A 371 46.55 15.24 -77.35
N THR A 372 47.39 14.70 -76.47
CA THR A 372 46.98 13.69 -75.48
C THR A 372 46.34 14.36 -74.26
N VAL A 373 45.30 13.74 -73.70
CA VAL A 373 44.64 14.20 -72.46
C VAL A 373 45.00 13.26 -71.31
N ASP A 374 45.52 13.83 -70.22
CA ASP A 374 45.96 13.07 -69.04
C ASP A 374 44.92 13.14 -67.93
N ILE A 375 44.46 11.99 -67.46
CA ILE A 375 43.52 11.86 -66.34
C ILE A 375 44.28 11.25 -65.15
N GLN A 376 44.44 12.02 -64.08
CA GLN A 376 45.15 11.61 -62.88
C GLN A 376 44.24 11.59 -61.65
N ALA A 377 44.32 10.52 -60.86
CA ALA A 377 43.68 10.44 -59.55
C ALA A 377 44.75 10.31 -58.45
N THR A 378 44.84 11.31 -57.57
CA THR A 378 45.87 11.40 -56.53
C THR A 378 45.28 11.67 -55.14
N PRO A 379 45.85 11.11 -54.05
CA PRO A 379 45.42 11.46 -52.70
C PRO A 379 45.81 12.90 -52.35
N VAL A 380 44.96 13.57 -51.58
CA VAL A 380 45.22 14.89 -50.98
C VAL A 380 45.04 14.78 -49.47
N ALA A 381 45.76 15.62 -48.71
CA ALA A 381 45.64 15.67 -47.25
C ALA A 381 44.17 15.80 -46.78
N GLY A 382 43.84 15.17 -45.65
CA GLY A 382 42.51 15.27 -45.03
C GLY A 382 41.43 14.35 -45.60
N TYR A 383 41.75 13.10 -45.95
CA TYR A 383 40.80 12.11 -46.52
C TYR A 383 40.11 12.61 -47.81
N ARG A 384 40.88 13.18 -48.74
CA ARG A 384 40.37 13.69 -50.01
C ARG A 384 41.10 13.05 -51.19
N VAL A 385 40.44 13.04 -52.34
CA VAL A 385 41.00 12.62 -53.63
C VAL A 385 40.93 13.79 -54.61
N ALA A 386 42.00 14.04 -55.34
CA ALA A 386 42.02 14.95 -56.47
C ALA A 386 41.89 14.17 -57.78
N LEU A 387 40.88 14.50 -58.57
CA LEU A 387 40.70 14.09 -59.95
C LEU A 387 41.16 15.24 -60.85
N THR A 388 42.26 15.05 -61.56
CA THR A 388 42.86 16.06 -62.43
C THR A 388 42.76 15.63 -63.87
N VAL A 389 42.19 16.47 -64.74
CA VAL A 389 42.18 16.29 -66.20
C VAL A 389 43.04 17.39 -66.81
N SER A 390 44.07 17.02 -67.56
CA SER A 390 45.01 17.99 -68.15
C SER A 390 45.13 17.81 -69.65
N ASP A 391 45.09 18.90 -70.39
CA ASP A 391 45.30 18.95 -71.85
C ASP A 391 46.56 19.76 -72.19
N ARG A 392 46.82 19.94 -73.50
CA ARG A 392 47.89 20.79 -74.05
C ARG A 392 47.33 21.83 -75.02
N GLY A 393 46.09 22.27 -74.79
CA GLY A 393 45.44 23.34 -75.53
C GLY A 393 46.01 24.71 -75.15
N PRO A 394 45.35 25.80 -75.56
CA PRO A 394 45.88 27.15 -75.36
C PRO A 394 45.79 27.67 -73.91
N GLY A 395 45.18 26.91 -72.99
CA GLY A 395 44.99 27.34 -71.59
C GLY A 395 43.85 28.35 -71.41
N ILE A 396 43.69 28.85 -70.18
CA ILE A 396 42.72 29.90 -69.81
C ILE A 396 43.49 30.99 -69.06
N ALA A 397 43.29 32.26 -69.41
CA ALA A 397 43.95 33.38 -68.72
C ALA A 397 43.50 33.47 -67.25
N ASP A 398 44.42 33.85 -66.35
CA ASP A 398 44.18 33.86 -64.90
C ASP A 398 42.98 34.71 -64.47
N ASP A 399 42.73 35.83 -65.16
CA ASP A 399 41.59 36.73 -64.93
C ASP A 399 40.23 36.12 -65.32
N GLU A 400 40.22 35.07 -66.16
CA GLU A 400 39.00 34.44 -66.66
C GLU A 400 38.63 33.15 -65.91
N LYS A 401 39.56 32.56 -65.13
CA LYS A 401 39.38 31.24 -64.50
C LYS A 401 38.20 31.16 -63.54
N ASP A 402 37.87 32.22 -62.82
CA ASP A 402 36.70 32.25 -61.93
C ASP A 402 35.39 32.48 -62.69
N ALA A 403 35.44 33.27 -63.76
CA ALA A 403 34.28 33.61 -64.57
C ALA A 403 33.81 32.41 -65.40
N VAL A 404 34.71 31.66 -66.04
CA VAL A 404 34.36 30.47 -66.85
C VAL A 404 33.75 29.31 -66.06
N GLN A 405 33.81 29.37 -64.72
CA GLN A 405 33.13 28.43 -63.84
C GLN A 405 31.67 28.82 -63.53
N GLN A 406 31.22 29.99 -63.99
CA GLN A 406 29.84 30.43 -63.92
C GLN A 406 29.04 29.95 -65.14
N ARG A 407 27.71 29.86 -65.00
CA ARG A 407 26.84 29.37 -66.07
C ARG A 407 26.94 30.29 -67.30
N PHE A 408 27.00 29.69 -68.49
CA PHE A 408 26.98 30.38 -69.79
C PHE A 408 28.17 31.31 -70.07
N THR A 409 29.24 31.23 -69.26
CA THR A 409 30.41 32.09 -69.42
C THR A 409 31.51 31.35 -70.21
N ARG A 410 32.09 32.00 -71.22
CA ARG A 410 33.15 31.44 -72.08
C ARG A 410 34.36 32.37 -72.06
N GLY A 411 35.57 31.80 -72.08
CA GLY A 411 36.80 32.59 -72.16
C GLY A 411 37.11 33.05 -73.59
N ARG A 412 37.92 34.11 -73.71
CA ARG A 412 38.31 34.75 -74.99
C ARG A 412 38.86 33.77 -76.04
N THR A 413 39.65 32.79 -75.62
CA THR A 413 40.24 31.77 -76.50
C THR A 413 39.22 30.76 -77.04
N GLY A 414 38.02 30.71 -76.47
CA GLY A 414 36.97 29.75 -76.81
C GLY A 414 35.87 30.29 -77.73
N GLU A 415 35.85 31.58 -78.06
CA GLU A 415 34.74 32.20 -78.84
C GLU A 415 34.57 31.60 -80.25
N SER A 416 35.65 31.11 -80.85
CA SER A 416 35.68 30.54 -82.21
C SER A 416 35.29 29.07 -82.31
N LEU A 417 35.11 28.36 -81.18
CA LEU A 417 34.70 26.95 -81.14
C LEU A 417 33.20 26.82 -80.80
N PRO A 418 32.48 25.79 -81.28
CA PRO A 418 31.10 25.52 -80.84
C PRO A 418 31.07 25.09 -79.36
N GLY A 419 30.23 25.71 -78.50
CA GLY A 419 30.08 25.33 -77.09
C GLY A 419 29.16 26.26 -76.27
N SER A 420 28.50 25.73 -75.22
CA SER A 420 27.43 26.43 -74.47
C SER A 420 27.86 27.12 -73.17
N GLY A 421 29.13 26.99 -72.76
CA GLY A 421 29.62 27.56 -71.49
C GLY A 421 29.03 26.92 -70.22
N LEU A 422 28.28 25.81 -70.33
CA LEU A 422 27.65 25.13 -69.20
C LEU A 422 28.54 24.04 -68.57
N GLY A 423 29.48 23.46 -69.32
CA GLY A 423 30.23 22.28 -68.88
C GLY A 423 31.00 22.48 -67.58
N LEU A 424 31.76 23.58 -67.45
CA LEU A 424 32.53 23.88 -66.22
C LEU A 424 31.63 24.28 -65.05
N ALA A 425 30.50 24.95 -65.31
CA ALA A 425 29.51 25.29 -64.29
C ALA A 425 28.82 24.02 -63.73
N ILE A 426 28.55 23.02 -64.57
CA ILE A 426 28.05 21.70 -64.15
C ILE A 426 29.12 20.99 -63.30
N VAL A 427 30.37 20.99 -63.74
CA VAL A 427 31.48 20.38 -62.99
C VAL A 427 31.61 20.99 -61.59
N ARG A 428 31.58 22.33 -61.50
CA ARG A 428 31.61 23.05 -60.21
C ARG A 428 30.39 22.70 -59.35
N SER A 429 29.19 22.69 -59.93
CA SER A 429 27.96 22.37 -59.20
C SER A 429 27.98 20.95 -58.63
N VAL A 430 28.42 19.97 -59.43
CA VAL A 430 28.59 18.59 -58.96
C VAL A 430 29.68 18.49 -57.89
N ALA A 431 30.84 19.15 -58.07
CA ALA A 431 31.91 19.14 -57.09
C ALA A 431 31.45 19.71 -55.74
N VAL A 432 30.81 20.88 -55.74
CA VAL A 432 30.29 21.54 -54.54
C VAL A 432 29.19 20.69 -53.87
N ALA A 433 28.24 20.15 -54.64
CA ALA A 433 27.19 19.29 -54.10
C ALA A 433 27.75 18.04 -53.40
N HIS A 434 28.90 17.54 -53.85
CA HIS A 434 29.62 16.42 -53.25
C HIS A 434 30.64 16.82 -52.17
N GLY A 435 30.61 18.08 -51.69
CA GLY A 435 31.46 18.58 -50.61
C GLY A 435 32.91 18.87 -51.03
N GLY A 436 33.13 19.06 -52.34
CA GLY A 436 34.43 19.32 -52.94
C GLY A 436 34.54 20.68 -53.62
N SER A 437 35.61 20.85 -54.39
CA SER A 437 35.95 22.11 -55.07
C SER A 437 36.61 21.84 -56.42
N LEU A 438 36.36 22.71 -57.42
CA LEU A 438 37.04 22.73 -58.71
C LEU A 438 38.12 23.81 -58.69
N TRP A 439 39.29 23.50 -59.25
CA TRP A 439 40.42 24.40 -59.43
C TRP A 439 40.91 24.32 -60.87
N LEU A 440 41.22 25.45 -61.50
CA LEU A 440 41.80 25.54 -62.84
C LEU A 440 43.23 26.06 -62.71
N GLN A 441 44.20 25.32 -63.25
CA GLN A 441 45.63 25.64 -63.14
C GLN A 441 46.28 25.57 -64.52
N ASP A 442 47.32 26.37 -64.74
CA ASP A 442 48.09 26.27 -65.99
C ASP A 442 49.06 25.11 -65.93
N ARG A 443 49.28 24.48 -67.08
CA ARG A 443 50.18 23.33 -67.22
C ARG A 443 51.57 23.79 -67.66
N ALA A 444 52.61 23.32 -66.97
CA ALA A 444 53.99 23.55 -67.38
C ALA A 444 54.24 22.95 -68.80
N GLY A 445 54.63 23.81 -69.74
CA GLY A 445 54.77 23.45 -71.17
C GLY A 445 53.54 23.72 -72.04
N GLY A 446 52.53 24.43 -71.53
CA GLY A 446 51.29 24.80 -72.23
C GLY A 446 50.12 23.85 -71.94
N GLY A 447 48.90 24.41 -71.86
CA GLY A 447 47.66 23.67 -71.56
C GLY A 447 46.96 24.07 -70.27
N LEU A 448 45.77 23.50 -70.06
CA LEU A 448 44.99 23.66 -68.83
C LEU A 448 44.99 22.35 -68.01
N SER A 449 45.02 22.49 -66.69
CA SER A 449 44.80 21.40 -65.72
C SER A 449 43.59 21.71 -64.85
N ALA A 450 42.50 20.97 -65.04
CA ALA A 450 41.28 21.07 -64.26
C ALA A 450 41.29 20.03 -63.13
N ARG A 451 41.37 20.49 -61.89
CA ARG A 451 41.53 19.67 -60.68
C ARG A 451 40.30 19.74 -59.78
N VAL A 452 39.60 18.62 -59.62
CA VAL A 452 38.44 18.48 -58.73
C VAL A 452 38.84 17.72 -57.46
N ILE A 453 38.66 18.33 -56.29
CA ILE A 453 38.99 17.72 -54.99
C ILE A 453 37.70 17.28 -54.31
N LEU A 454 37.57 16.00 -53.97
CA LEU A 454 36.38 15.41 -53.33
C LEU A 454 36.72 14.68 -52.02
N PRO A 455 35.83 14.71 -51.01
CA PRO A 455 36.01 13.96 -49.77
C PRO A 455 35.74 12.46 -49.96
N LEU A 456 36.54 11.63 -49.28
CA LEU A 456 36.35 10.19 -49.22
C LEU A 456 35.34 9.81 -48.12
N ALA A 457 34.55 8.76 -48.34
CA ALA A 457 33.54 8.31 -47.37
C ALA A 457 34.19 7.68 -46.11
N ARG A 458 33.90 8.21 -44.92
CA ARG A 458 34.35 7.68 -43.60
C ARG A 458 33.45 6.53 -43.13
N GLN A 459 34.04 5.44 -42.61
CA GLN A 459 33.31 4.40 -41.86
C GLN A 459 33.07 4.88 -40.42
N ARG A 460 31.82 4.80 -39.91
CA ARG A 460 31.43 5.30 -38.58
C ARG A 460 31.03 4.16 -37.64
N THR A 461 31.71 4.02 -36.51
CA THR A 461 31.35 3.24 -35.32
C THR A 461 30.76 4.18 -34.26
N GLY A 462 29.70 3.77 -33.55
CA GLY A 462 28.94 4.63 -32.63
C GLY A 462 29.11 4.28 -31.14
N ARG A 463 28.87 5.24 -30.24
CA ARG A 463 28.59 4.99 -28.82
C ARG A 463 27.85 6.15 -28.11
N ASN A 464 26.97 5.75 -27.18
CA ASN A 464 26.03 6.47 -26.31
C ASN A 464 26.69 7.32 -25.19
N VAL A 465 25.89 8.11 -24.45
CA VAL A 465 25.56 7.93 -22.99
C VAL A 465 24.61 9.05 -22.48
N ALA A 466 23.65 8.68 -21.63
CA ALA A 466 22.82 9.55 -20.78
C ALA A 466 22.83 9.02 -19.34
N SER A 467 22.86 9.89 -18.32
CA SER A 467 22.37 9.63 -16.96
C SER A 467 22.35 10.91 -16.12
N TRP A 468 21.33 11.09 -15.28
CA TRP A 468 21.30 11.93 -14.08
C TRP A 468 20.32 11.31 -13.06
N LEU A 469 20.73 11.25 -11.79
CA LEU A 469 19.97 10.84 -10.59
C LEU A 469 20.06 11.97 -9.57
N GLY A 470 19.04 12.12 -8.71
CA GLY A 470 19.03 13.06 -7.58
C GLY A 470 18.35 12.45 -6.35
N ALA A 471 18.94 12.70 -5.16
CA ALA A 471 18.47 12.20 -3.88
C ALA A 471 18.71 13.23 -2.73
N ILE A 472 17.65 13.43 -1.94
CA ILE A 472 17.58 13.57 -0.47
C ILE A 472 18.11 14.83 0.23
N GLY A 473 17.26 15.41 1.08
CA GLY A 473 17.64 16.27 2.20
C GLY A 473 16.65 16.11 3.37
N ALA A 474 17.16 15.71 4.54
CA ALA A 474 16.52 15.87 5.84
C ALA A 474 17.58 15.83 6.95
N ALA A 475 17.65 16.87 7.79
CA ALA A 475 17.86 16.84 9.24
C ALA A 475 18.32 18.20 9.78
N MET A 476 17.64 18.72 10.81
CA MET A 476 18.20 19.24 12.08
C MET A 476 17.02 19.77 12.93
N LEU A 477 16.69 19.14 14.09
CA LEU A 477 17.18 19.39 15.46
C LEU A 477 16.85 20.85 15.92
N LEU A 478 16.39 21.20 17.15
CA LEU A 478 16.56 20.66 18.51
C LEU A 478 15.78 21.54 19.53
N LEU A 479 15.94 21.21 20.83
CA LEU A 479 15.71 21.96 22.11
C LEU A 479 14.43 21.54 22.87
N THR A 480 14.40 21.25 24.18
CA THR A 480 15.23 21.66 25.35
C THR A 480 15.02 20.74 26.58
N THR A 481 15.88 20.92 27.59
CA THR A 481 16.21 20.10 28.79
C THR A 481 15.56 20.50 30.13
N ALA A 482 15.28 19.49 30.99
CA ALA A 482 15.45 19.32 32.47
C ALA A 482 14.78 20.32 33.47
N PRO A 483 14.52 20.02 34.78
CA PRO A 483 15.37 19.30 35.75
C PRO A 483 14.68 18.31 36.74
N ALA A 484 15.47 17.79 37.68
CA ALA A 484 15.21 16.69 38.64
C ALA A 484 14.78 17.15 40.05
N GLU A 485 14.24 16.23 40.88
CA GLU A 485 14.33 16.14 42.37
C GLU A 485 13.65 14.83 42.85
N VAL A 486 14.33 13.89 43.54
CA VAL A 486 14.54 13.62 45.00
C VAL A 486 13.75 12.40 45.52
N ARG A 487 14.48 11.53 46.25
CA ARG A 487 14.14 10.20 46.81
C ARG A 487 13.28 10.24 48.08
N ALA A 488 12.47 9.20 48.30
CA ALA A 488 12.03 8.68 49.60
C ALA A 488 11.82 7.14 49.46
N ALA A 489 12.69 6.31 50.05
CA ALA A 489 12.60 5.68 51.37
C ALA A 489 11.93 4.27 51.31
N ASP A 490 12.77 3.26 51.55
CA ASP A 490 12.56 1.83 51.26
C ASP A 490 11.66 1.09 52.28
N ILE A 491 10.80 0.22 51.76
CA ILE A 491 10.24 -0.98 52.41
C ILE A 491 10.76 -2.16 51.56
N PRO A 492 11.19 -3.31 52.12
CA PRO A 492 11.92 -4.31 51.34
C PRO A 492 11.06 -4.95 50.25
N GLU A 493 11.25 -4.48 49.02
CA GLU A 493 10.68 -5.03 47.80
C GLU A 493 11.47 -6.31 47.45
N ILE A 494 10.79 -7.45 47.32
CA ILE A 494 11.44 -8.68 46.84
C ILE A 494 11.60 -8.51 45.32
N VAL A 495 12.79 -8.08 44.92
CA VAL A 495 13.14 -7.89 43.51
C VAL A 495 13.97 -9.06 43.03
N THR A 496 13.41 -9.87 42.15
CA THR A 496 14.12 -10.97 41.49
C THR A 496 14.54 -10.55 40.09
N ARG A 497 15.85 -10.63 39.81
CA ARG A 497 16.41 -10.30 38.50
C ARG A 497 16.76 -11.57 37.73
N TYR A 498 16.27 -11.67 36.51
CA TYR A 498 16.57 -12.73 35.54
C TYR A 498 17.46 -12.12 34.43
N PRO A 499 18.79 -12.29 34.49
CA PRO A 499 19.70 -11.72 33.51
C PRO A 499 19.40 -12.20 32.09
N ALA A 500 19.58 -11.33 31.10
CA ALA A 500 19.46 -11.71 29.69
C ALA A 500 20.46 -12.83 29.33
N PRO A 501 20.03 -13.93 28.68
CA PRO A 501 20.94 -14.94 28.16
C PRO A 501 21.97 -14.41 27.16
N GLN A 502 21.67 -13.33 26.44
CA GLN A 502 22.58 -12.63 25.52
C GLN A 502 22.89 -11.20 26.01
N PRO A 503 24.09 -10.66 25.73
CA PRO A 503 24.45 -9.30 26.13
C PRO A 503 23.48 -8.26 25.55
N SER A 504 22.81 -7.50 26.41
CA SER A 504 21.84 -6.49 26.03
C SER A 504 21.61 -5.50 27.17
N SER A 505 21.27 -4.25 26.83
CA SER A 505 20.87 -3.21 27.78
C SER A 505 19.34 -3.15 28.00
N ARG A 506 18.58 -4.02 27.33
CA ARG A 506 17.12 -4.02 27.40
C ARG A 506 16.64 -4.70 28.68
N VAL A 507 15.80 -4.00 29.43
CA VAL A 507 15.21 -4.48 30.69
C VAL A 507 13.70 -4.41 30.58
N LEU A 508 13.02 -5.50 30.90
CA LEU A 508 11.57 -5.58 31.08
C LEU A 508 11.28 -5.68 32.58
N THR A 509 10.54 -4.71 33.12
CA THR A 509 10.15 -4.71 34.54
C THR A 509 8.68 -5.11 34.68
N ILE A 510 8.43 -6.14 35.48
CA ILE A 510 7.11 -6.68 35.78
C ILE A 510 6.85 -6.50 37.28
N ALA A 511 5.67 -6.05 37.67
CA ALA A 511 5.26 -6.01 39.07
C ALA A 511 3.98 -6.82 39.30
N GLY A 512 3.92 -7.59 40.39
CA GLY A 512 2.75 -8.40 40.71
C GLY A 512 2.83 -9.20 42.02
N PRO A 513 1.70 -9.81 42.44
CA PRO A 513 1.57 -10.54 43.70
C PRO A 513 1.88 -12.04 43.58
N THR A 514 2.35 -12.49 42.42
CA THR A 514 2.63 -13.91 42.19
C THR A 514 3.97 -14.25 42.82
N ASP A 515 4.03 -15.31 43.61
CA ASP A 515 5.27 -15.76 44.23
C ASP A 515 6.32 -16.04 43.15
N THR A 516 7.56 -15.60 43.39
CA THR A 516 8.68 -15.76 42.47
C THR A 516 8.82 -17.20 41.91
N PRO A 517 8.70 -18.28 42.71
CA PRO A 517 8.79 -19.66 42.18
C PRO A 517 7.70 -20.02 41.17
N VAL A 518 6.50 -19.42 41.29
CA VAL A 518 5.34 -19.72 40.42
C VAL A 518 5.45 -18.97 39.09
N VAL A 519 5.94 -17.74 39.09
CA VAL A 519 6.11 -16.94 37.86
C VAL A 519 7.40 -17.27 37.10
N ALA A 520 8.43 -17.81 37.78
CA ALA A 520 9.74 -18.07 37.17
C ALA A 520 9.69 -18.90 35.88
N PRO A 521 8.91 -19.99 35.74
CA PRO A 521 8.83 -20.73 34.49
C PRO A 521 8.31 -19.89 33.31
N LEU A 522 7.35 -18.98 33.56
CA LEU A 522 6.81 -18.10 32.53
C LEU A 522 7.87 -17.08 32.06
N ILE A 523 8.66 -16.54 33.00
CA ILE A 523 9.74 -15.60 32.69
C ILE A 523 10.86 -16.29 31.90
N LEU A 524 11.29 -17.48 32.34
CA LEU A 524 12.32 -18.24 31.65
C LEU A 524 11.88 -18.66 30.25
N GLY A 525 10.61 -19.05 30.07
CA GLY A 525 10.03 -19.32 28.76
C GLY A 525 10.00 -18.09 27.85
N PHE A 526 9.71 -16.89 28.40
CA PHE A 526 9.81 -15.64 27.65
C PHE A 526 11.25 -15.37 27.19
N GLN A 527 12.23 -15.54 28.08
CA GLN A 527 13.65 -15.33 27.75
C GLN A 527 14.19 -16.35 26.74
N ALA A 528 13.60 -17.54 26.64
CA ALA A 528 13.94 -18.48 25.58
C ALA A 528 13.57 -17.94 24.19
N GLN A 529 12.50 -17.14 24.07
CA GLN A 529 12.13 -16.45 22.82
C GLN A 529 12.83 -15.10 22.66
N ARG A 530 13.13 -14.43 23.79
CA ARG A 530 13.74 -13.10 23.87
C ARG A 530 15.04 -13.16 24.69
N PRO A 531 16.09 -13.82 24.17
CA PRO A 531 17.34 -13.99 24.91
C PRO A 531 18.08 -12.66 25.09
N ASP A 532 17.67 -11.60 24.39
CA ASP A 532 18.18 -10.24 24.49
C ASP A 532 17.57 -9.41 25.62
N VAL A 533 16.72 -9.99 26.50
CA VAL A 533 15.97 -9.21 27.50
C VAL A 533 16.28 -9.67 28.92
N THR A 534 16.70 -8.73 29.76
CA THR A 534 16.75 -8.93 31.21
C THR A 534 15.35 -8.70 31.76
N VAL A 535 14.84 -9.62 32.58
CA VAL A 535 13.54 -9.44 33.25
C VAL A 535 13.75 -9.13 34.72
N VAL A 536 13.10 -8.08 35.22
CA VAL A 536 13.07 -7.72 36.64
C VAL A 536 11.65 -7.95 37.13
N TYR A 537 11.48 -8.87 38.07
CA TYR A 537 10.20 -9.14 38.70
C TYR A 537 10.17 -8.53 40.09
N ARG A 538 9.22 -7.63 40.33
CA ARG A 538 8.96 -6.96 41.62
C ARG A 538 7.74 -7.61 42.27
N GLU A 539 7.99 -8.41 43.29
CA GLU A 539 6.94 -9.11 44.03
C GLU A 539 6.35 -8.17 45.10
N MET A 540 5.04 -7.91 45.01
CA MET A 540 4.32 -7.00 45.90
C MET A 540 2.82 -7.36 45.99
N GLY A 541 2.15 -6.97 47.07
CA GLY A 541 0.74 -7.31 47.28
C GLY A 541 -0.19 -6.71 46.22
N SER A 542 -1.32 -7.35 45.93
CA SER A 542 -2.28 -6.87 44.90
C SER A 542 -2.78 -5.44 45.15
N ARG A 543 -3.05 -5.12 46.43
CA ARG A 543 -3.48 -3.78 46.86
C ARG A 543 -2.35 -2.76 46.77
N GLU A 544 -1.16 -3.15 47.21
CA GLU A 544 0.04 -2.31 47.12
C GLU A 544 0.38 -1.98 45.66
N LEU A 545 0.29 -2.95 44.75
CA LEU A 545 0.45 -2.77 43.31
C LEU A 545 -0.52 -1.72 42.76
N TYR A 546 -1.79 -1.79 43.18
CA TYR A 546 -2.81 -0.82 42.81
C TYR A 546 -2.49 0.58 43.35
N GLU A 547 -2.22 0.70 44.65
CA GLU A 547 -1.90 1.97 45.32
C GLU A 547 -0.63 2.61 44.74
N ALA A 548 0.42 1.81 44.50
CA ALA A 548 1.66 2.27 43.91
C ALA A 548 1.49 2.73 42.45
N ALA A 549 0.59 2.10 41.68
CA ALA A 549 0.29 2.52 40.32
C ALA A 549 -0.44 3.89 40.30
N ILE A 550 -1.44 4.09 41.17
CA ILE A 550 -2.20 5.35 41.21
C ILE A 550 -1.39 6.52 41.79
N GLU A 551 -0.47 6.23 42.71
CA GLU A 551 0.47 7.18 43.32
C GLU A 551 1.69 7.48 42.43
N ASP A 552 1.74 6.92 41.21
CA ASP A 552 2.84 7.12 40.24
C ASP A 552 4.22 6.68 40.80
N ARG A 553 4.23 5.69 41.69
CA ARG A 553 5.45 5.06 42.24
C ARG A 553 6.03 3.97 41.34
N LEU A 554 5.27 3.47 40.36
CA LEU A 554 5.67 2.39 39.44
C LEU A 554 6.18 2.90 38.07
N LYS A 555 6.87 4.05 38.01
CA LYS A 555 7.36 4.65 36.75
C LYS A 555 8.31 3.76 35.95
N GLU A 556 9.03 2.89 36.63
CA GLU A 556 10.00 1.97 36.01
C GLU A 556 9.38 0.65 35.56
N VAL A 557 8.08 0.43 35.81
CA VAL A 557 7.39 -0.82 35.53
C VAL A 557 6.72 -0.77 34.15
N ASP A 558 6.96 -1.81 33.36
CA ASP A 558 6.37 -1.95 32.02
C ASP A 558 5.02 -2.66 32.05
N VAL A 559 4.91 -3.69 32.89
CA VAL A 559 3.75 -4.59 32.95
C VAL A 559 3.30 -4.82 34.38
N LEU A 560 2.00 -4.70 34.61
CA LEU A 560 1.35 -5.04 35.87
C LEU A 560 0.63 -6.37 35.70
N MET A 561 0.84 -7.29 36.63
CA MET A 561 0.18 -8.60 36.67
C MET A 561 -0.47 -8.80 38.03
N SER A 562 -1.74 -9.20 38.08
CA SER A 562 -2.43 -9.43 39.36
C SER A 562 -3.58 -10.42 39.25
N SER A 563 -3.78 -11.20 40.33
CA SER A 563 -4.95 -12.07 40.51
C SER A 563 -6.20 -11.30 40.96
N ALA A 564 -6.04 -10.07 41.49
CA ALA A 564 -7.13 -9.15 41.76
C ALA A 564 -7.53 -8.41 40.46
N SER A 565 -8.33 -9.08 39.64
CA SER A 565 -8.69 -8.58 38.31
C SER A 565 -9.59 -7.35 38.36
N ASP A 566 -10.42 -7.19 39.39
CA ASP A 566 -11.18 -5.98 39.71
C ASP A 566 -10.29 -4.73 39.81
N LEU A 567 -9.19 -4.80 40.56
CA LEU A 567 -8.23 -3.70 40.69
C LEU A 567 -7.52 -3.40 39.37
N GLN A 568 -7.22 -4.42 38.56
CA GLN A 568 -6.61 -4.24 37.23
C GLN A 568 -7.59 -3.57 36.25
N ILE A 569 -8.87 -3.96 36.28
CA ILE A 569 -9.94 -3.29 35.54
C ILE A 569 -10.07 -1.83 36.01
N ARG A 570 -9.98 -1.56 37.30
CA ARG A 570 -10.01 -0.19 37.83
C ARG A 570 -8.82 0.65 37.34
N LEU A 571 -7.59 0.12 37.38
CA LEU A 571 -6.42 0.81 36.83
C LEU A 571 -6.61 1.16 35.35
N ALA A 572 -7.04 0.19 34.55
CA ALA A 572 -7.25 0.43 33.12
C ALA A 572 -8.42 1.41 32.87
N ASN A 573 -9.51 1.31 33.63
CA ASN A 573 -10.64 2.25 33.59
C ASN A 573 -10.22 3.69 33.90
N ASP A 574 -9.40 3.86 34.93
CA ASP A 574 -8.90 5.16 35.40
C ASP A 574 -7.76 5.69 34.50
N GLY A 575 -7.40 4.95 33.46
CA GLY A 575 -6.46 5.36 32.43
C GLY A 575 -4.99 5.14 32.79
N TYR A 576 -4.68 4.11 33.60
CA TYR A 576 -3.31 3.68 33.92
C TYR A 576 -2.78 2.56 33.02
N ALA A 577 -3.57 2.07 32.05
CA ALA A 577 -3.18 1.04 31.09
C ALA A 577 -3.06 1.57 29.66
N GLN A 578 -2.23 0.93 28.84
CA GLN A 578 -2.21 1.11 27.39
C GLN A 578 -3.17 0.13 26.72
N ARG A 579 -3.82 0.58 25.65
CA ARG A 579 -4.55 -0.32 24.74
C ARG A 579 -3.57 -0.99 23.80
N TYR A 580 -3.61 -2.32 23.74
CA TYR A 580 -2.82 -3.15 22.85
C TYR A 580 -3.62 -4.36 22.37
N THR A 581 -3.81 -4.51 21.06
CA THR A 581 -4.50 -5.67 20.48
C THR A 581 -3.50 -6.78 20.18
N SER A 582 -3.48 -7.82 21.01
CA SER A 582 -2.64 -9.01 20.78
C SER A 582 -3.17 -9.85 19.60
N PRO A 583 -2.30 -10.43 18.74
CA PRO A 583 -2.71 -11.37 17.69
C PRO A 583 -3.39 -12.64 18.24
N TYR A 584 -3.19 -12.97 19.52
CA TYR A 584 -3.79 -14.14 20.16
C TYR A 584 -5.13 -13.84 20.84
N ALA A 585 -5.54 -12.56 20.94
CA ALA A 585 -6.75 -12.15 21.66
C ALA A 585 -8.03 -12.80 21.12
N ALA A 586 -8.10 -13.07 19.82
CA ALA A 586 -9.27 -13.69 19.18
C ALA A 586 -9.49 -15.17 19.57
N LYS A 587 -8.47 -15.84 20.11
CA LYS A 587 -8.56 -17.23 20.58
C LYS A 587 -8.88 -17.34 22.07
N LEU A 588 -8.90 -16.22 22.78
CA LEU A 588 -9.25 -16.21 24.19
C LEU A 588 -10.78 -16.20 24.35
N PRO A 589 -11.30 -16.81 25.43
CA PRO A 589 -12.68 -16.62 25.80
C PRO A 589 -13.01 -15.12 25.98
N SER A 590 -14.18 -14.70 25.53
CA SER A 590 -14.58 -13.28 25.57
C SER A 590 -14.62 -12.69 26.98
N TRP A 591 -14.82 -13.53 28.00
CA TRP A 591 -14.83 -13.13 29.40
C TRP A 591 -13.44 -12.76 29.95
N ALA A 592 -12.37 -13.12 29.25
CA ALA A 592 -10.98 -12.91 29.65
C ALA A 592 -10.32 -11.70 28.98
N VAL A 593 -11.05 -10.92 28.18
CA VAL A 593 -10.50 -9.77 27.47
C VAL A 593 -11.33 -8.54 27.76
N TRP A 594 -10.70 -7.50 28.30
CA TRP A 594 -11.35 -6.21 28.51
C TRP A 594 -10.67 -5.10 27.72
N ARG A 595 -11.41 -4.57 26.72
CA ARG A 595 -11.02 -3.41 25.89
C ARG A 595 -9.68 -3.50 25.16
N ASN A 596 -9.08 -4.69 25.07
CA ASN A 596 -7.69 -4.88 24.66
C ASN A 596 -6.71 -4.07 25.53
N GLU A 597 -7.07 -3.83 26.79
CA GLU A 597 -6.24 -3.12 27.79
C GLU A 597 -5.85 -4.08 28.92
N VAL A 598 -6.74 -5.00 29.29
CA VAL A 598 -6.52 -6.03 30.32
C VAL A 598 -6.83 -7.40 29.74
N TYR A 599 -5.92 -8.35 29.97
CA TYR A 599 -6.04 -9.74 29.50
C TYR A 599 -5.91 -10.72 30.65
N GLY A 600 -6.90 -11.59 30.82
CA GLY A 600 -6.79 -12.80 31.62
C GLY A 600 -5.96 -13.84 30.87
N PHE A 601 -4.95 -14.41 31.53
CA PHE A 601 -4.04 -15.39 30.91
C PHE A 601 -3.92 -16.71 31.67
N THR A 602 -4.64 -16.87 32.78
CA THR A 602 -4.64 -18.10 33.60
C THR A 602 -6.06 -18.60 33.84
N PHE A 603 -6.17 -19.85 34.29
CA PHE A 603 -7.43 -20.47 34.68
C PHE A 603 -7.30 -21.04 36.10
N GLU A 604 -7.66 -20.23 37.10
CA GLU A 604 -7.39 -20.49 38.52
C GLU A 604 -8.70 -20.74 39.28
N PRO A 605 -9.07 -22.01 39.56
CA PRO A 605 -10.29 -22.34 40.28
C PRO A 605 -10.16 -22.06 41.79
N ALA A 606 -11.21 -21.57 42.44
CA ALA A 606 -11.32 -21.55 43.90
C ALA A 606 -11.73 -22.94 44.40
N VAL A 607 -10.93 -23.51 45.30
CA VAL A 607 -11.09 -24.90 45.76
C VAL A 607 -11.22 -24.99 47.28
N ILE A 608 -11.75 -26.13 47.75
CA ILE A 608 -11.68 -26.53 49.15
C ILE A 608 -10.45 -27.44 49.30
N VAL A 609 -9.58 -27.13 50.25
CA VAL A 609 -8.41 -27.96 50.56
C VAL A 609 -8.65 -28.63 51.90
N TYR A 610 -8.27 -29.89 52.03
CA TYR A 610 -8.44 -30.63 53.27
C TYR A 610 -7.19 -31.38 53.67
N ASN A 611 -7.08 -31.65 54.97
CA ASN A 611 -6.05 -32.49 55.54
C ASN A 611 -6.44 -33.99 55.40
N PRO A 612 -5.70 -34.80 54.62
CA PRO A 612 -6.01 -36.20 54.39
C PRO A 612 -5.94 -37.09 55.65
N LYS A 613 -5.35 -36.60 56.75
CA LYS A 613 -5.37 -37.31 58.04
C LYS A 613 -6.74 -37.24 58.72
N ARG A 614 -7.56 -36.24 58.36
CA ARG A 614 -8.84 -35.91 59.01
C ARG A 614 -10.04 -36.21 58.14
N TYR A 615 -9.87 -36.10 56.82
CA TYR A 615 -10.90 -36.37 55.84
C TYR A 615 -10.41 -37.33 54.76
N THR A 616 -11.32 -38.15 54.27
CA THR A 616 -11.17 -38.97 53.06
C THR A 616 -11.97 -38.34 51.92
N GLU A 617 -11.73 -38.77 50.68
CA GLU A 617 -12.55 -38.30 49.54
C GLU A 617 -14.05 -38.52 49.72
N ALA A 618 -14.47 -39.52 50.52
CA ALA A 618 -15.88 -39.81 50.78
C ALA A 618 -16.49 -38.97 51.91
N THR A 619 -15.67 -38.36 52.77
CA THR A 619 -16.13 -37.68 54.00
C THR A 619 -15.90 -36.17 53.99
N VAL A 620 -15.06 -35.67 53.07
CA VAL A 620 -14.84 -34.22 52.90
C VAL A 620 -16.10 -33.53 52.36
N PRO A 621 -16.46 -32.32 52.86
CA PRO A 621 -17.54 -31.54 52.27
C PRO A 621 -17.23 -31.18 50.80
N ARG A 622 -18.18 -31.44 49.90
CA ARG A 622 -18.01 -31.25 48.45
C ARG A 622 -18.80 -30.09 47.86
N SER A 623 -19.67 -29.45 48.62
CA SER A 623 -20.38 -28.23 48.24
C SER A 623 -20.33 -27.21 49.38
N ARG A 624 -20.66 -25.95 49.12
CA ARG A 624 -20.74 -24.92 50.17
C ARG A 624 -21.84 -25.24 51.19
N GLN A 625 -22.91 -25.89 50.75
CA GLN A 625 -23.96 -26.36 51.66
C GLN A 625 -23.50 -27.52 52.54
N ASP A 626 -22.73 -28.47 52.00
CA ASP A 626 -22.13 -29.53 52.82
C ASP A 626 -21.17 -28.95 53.84
N LEU A 627 -20.32 -28.01 53.41
CA LEU A 627 -19.39 -27.31 54.29
C LEU A 627 -20.16 -26.58 55.40
N LEU A 628 -21.19 -25.80 55.08
CA LEU A 628 -22.05 -25.14 56.06
C LEU A 628 -22.62 -26.13 57.08
N ARG A 629 -23.21 -27.25 56.62
CA ARG A 629 -23.75 -28.30 57.51
C ARG A 629 -22.67 -28.92 58.40
N THR A 630 -21.49 -29.19 57.85
CA THR A 630 -20.35 -29.73 58.60
C THR A 630 -19.88 -28.76 59.68
N LEU A 631 -19.79 -27.46 59.36
CA LEU A 631 -19.41 -26.43 60.32
C LEU A 631 -20.45 -26.27 61.44
N GLU A 632 -21.74 -26.41 61.12
CA GLU A 632 -22.82 -26.32 62.10
C GLU A 632 -22.90 -27.55 63.02
N HIS A 633 -22.62 -28.75 62.50
CA HIS A 633 -22.72 -30.00 63.25
C HIS A 633 -21.48 -30.30 64.09
N ASP A 634 -20.28 -30.06 63.55
CA ASP A 634 -19.00 -30.45 64.15
C ASP A 634 -18.25 -29.28 64.81
N ARG A 635 -18.97 -28.27 65.31
CA ARG A 635 -18.40 -27.00 65.79
C ARG A 635 -17.20 -27.17 66.74
N ALA A 636 -17.35 -28.01 67.76
CA ALA A 636 -16.31 -28.22 68.78
C ALA A 636 -15.04 -28.85 68.20
N ARG A 637 -15.17 -29.76 67.23
CA ARG A 637 -14.04 -30.42 66.57
C ARG A 637 -13.30 -29.45 65.65
N LEU A 638 -14.04 -28.58 64.97
CA LEU A 638 -13.53 -27.67 63.95
C LEU A 638 -13.11 -26.31 64.49
N HIS A 639 -13.28 -26.07 65.79
CA HIS A 639 -12.93 -24.80 66.41
C HIS A 639 -11.45 -24.46 66.20
N GLY A 640 -11.18 -23.33 65.54
CA GLY A 640 -9.83 -22.89 65.21
C GLY A 640 -9.08 -23.76 64.21
N ARG A 641 -9.75 -24.73 63.55
CA ARG A 641 -9.14 -25.68 62.59
C ARG A 641 -9.61 -25.47 61.14
N VAL A 642 -10.39 -24.43 60.86
CA VAL A 642 -10.83 -24.07 59.51
C VAL A 642 -10.20 -22.76 59.13
N GLY A 643 -9.76 -22.62 57.88
CA GLY A 643 -9.11 -21.42 57.37
C GLY A 643 -9.74 -20.84 56.11
N THR A 644 -9.72 -19.51 55.97
CA THR A 644 -10.04 -18.82 54.71
C THR A 644 -9.32 -17.48 54.63
N TYR A 645 -9.53 -16.73 53.54
CA TYR A 645 -8.90 -15.42 53.36
C TYR A 645 -9.44 -14.37 54.33
N ASP A 646 -8.53 -13.55 54.86
CA ASP A 646 -8.86 -12.25 55.40
C ASP A 646 -9.20 -11.30 54.25
N ILE A 647 -10.49 -11.12 53.95
CA ILE A 647 -10.93 -10.27 52.84
C ILE A 647 -10.64 -8.78 53.08
N SER A 648 -10.27 -8.36 54.29
CA SER A 648 -9.86 -6.98 54.57
C SER A 648 -8.42 -6.69 54.13
N ARG A 649 -7.60 -7.75 54.02
CA ARG A 649 -6.18 -7.70 53.67
C ARG A 649 -5.88 -8.33 52.31
N SER A 650 -6.67 -9.30 51.87
CA SER A 650 -6.48 -10.04 50.62
C SER A 650 -7.43 -9.55 49.52
N SER A 651 -6.89 -8.88 48.50
CA SER A 651 -7.69 -8.40 47.36
C SER A 651 -8.31 -9.55 46.55
N VAL A 652 -7.58 -10.65 46.35
CA VAL A 652 -8.12 -11.83 45.66
C VAL A 652 -9.18 -12.53 46.52
N GLY A 653 -8.99 -12.57 47.85
CA GLY A 653 -9.99 -13.09 48.78
C GLY A 653 -11.26 -12.25 48.79
N TYR A 654 -11.14 -10.93 48.76
CA TYR A 654 -12.27 -10.01 48.60
C TYR A 654 -13.03 -10.26 47.30
N LEU A 655 -12.30 -10.32 46.16
CA LEU A 655 -12.90 -10.59 44.86
C LEU A 655 -13.68 -11.92 44.85
N MET A 656 -13.08 -13.00 45.37
CA MET A 656 -13.76 -14.29 45.49
C MET A 656 -15.02 -14.22 46.35
N ALA A 657 -14.95 -13.53 47.50
CA ALA A 657 -16.07 -13.38 48.40
C ALA A 657 -17.22 -12.58 47.76
N GLU A 658 -16.91 -11.52 47.01
CA GLU A 658 -17.92 -10.76 46.26
C GLU A 658 -18.58 -11.63 45.18
N GLN A 659 -17.79 -12.39 44.43
CA GLN A 659 -18.33 -13.27 43.39
C GLN A 659 -19.16 -14.42 43.97
N ASP A 660 -18.79 -14.94 45.14
CA ASP A 660 -19.58 -15.93 45.87
C ASP A 660 -20.92 -15.35 46.35
N GLU A 661 -20.93 -14.12 46.88
CA GLU A 661 -22.16 -13.46 47.33
C GLU A 661 -23.16 -13.25 46.18
N LEU A 662 -22.65 -12.99 44.98
CA LEU A 662 -23.49 -12.87 43.79
C LEU A 662 -24.12 -14.21 43.36
N VAL A 663 -23.45 -15.34 43.59
CA VAL A 663 -23.85 -16.64 43.04
C VAL A 663 -24.59 -17.52 44.07
N SER A 664 -24.26 -17.39 45.36
CA SER A 664 -24.76 -18.27 46.43
C SER A 664 -25.60 -17.52 47.47
N SER A 665 -26.84 -17.98 47.68
CA SER A 665 -27.67 -17.50 48.79
C SER A 665 -27.11 -17.86 50.17
N ASN A 666 -26.26 -18.88 50.25
CA ASN A 666 -25.70 -19.37 51.50
C ASN A 666 -24.42 -18.65 51.92
N PHE A 667 -23.92 -17.69 51.14
CA PHE A 667 -22.65 -17.01 51.41
C PHE A 667 -22.59 -16.43 52.83
N TRP A 668 -23.60 -15.64 53.23
CA TRP A 668 -23.64 -15.03 54.56
C TRP A 668 -23.88 -16.04 55.68
N GLY A 669 -24.64 -17.11 55.40
CA GLY A 669 -24.80 -18.24 56.33
C GLY A 669 -23.48 -18.96 56.59
N LEU A 670 -22.69 -19.19 55.53
CA LEU A 670 -21.36 -19.78 55.61
C LEU A 670 -20.39 -18.85 56.37
N ALA A 671 -20.42 -17.54 56.11
CA ALA A 671 -19.63 -16.57 56.86
C ALA A 671 -19.95 -16.60 58.37
N ASN A 672 -21.23 -16.67 58.74
CA ASN A 672 -21.66 -16.81 60.12
C ASN A 672 -21.19 -18.15 60.75
N ALA A 673 -21.27 -19.26 60.01
CA ALA A 673 -20.79 -20.55 60.47
C ALA A 673 -19.26 -20.59 60.67
N PHE A 674 -18.50 -19.88 59.83
CA PHE A 674 -17.07 -19.68 60.03
C PHE A 674 -16.77 -18.95 61.35
N GLY A 675 -17.53 -17.92 61.69
CA GLY A 675 -17.36 -17.23 62.97
C GLY A 675 -17.67 -18.13 64.17
N GLN A 676 -18.69 -18.99 64.07
CA GLN A 676 -19.03 -19.94 65.14
C GLN A 676 -17.94 -21.00 65.42
N VAL A 677 -17.11 -21.31 64.43
CA VAL A 677 -15.97 -22.23 64.60
C VAL A 677 -14.65 -21.49 64.80
N GLY A 678 -14.65 -20.17 64.99
CA GLY A 678 -13.41 -19.39 65.16
C GLY A 678 -12.44 -19.59 63.99
N VAL A 679 -12.92 -19.38 62.75
CA VAL A 679 -12.10 -19.56 61.53
C VAL A 679 -10.80 -18.76 61.61
N ARG A 680 -9.71 -19.33 61.09
CA ARG A 680 -8.42 -18.65 60.93
C ARG A 680 -8.41 -17.86 59.62
N LEU A 681 -8.03 -16.60 59.72
CA LEU A 681 -7.96 -15.69 58.57
C LEU A 681 -6.51 -15.45 58.16
N SER A 682 -6.23 -15.49 56.86
CA SER A 682 -4.89 -15.28 56.31
C SER A 682 -4.93 -14.40 55.05
N ALA A 683 -3.85 -13.67 54.79
CA ALA A 683 -3.75 -12.84 53.60
C ALA A 683 -3.41 -13.64 52.33
N THR A 684 -2.75 -14.81 52.45
CA THR A 684 -2.14 -15.54 51.32
C THR A 684 -2.58 -17.00 51.26
N SER A 685 -2.57 -17.62 50.06
CA SER A 685 -2.83 -19.06 49.94
C SER A 685 -1.74 -19.89 50.61
N ALA A 686 -0.49 -19.41 50.58
CA ALA A 686 0.66 -20.14 51.09
C ALA A 686 0.52 -20.44 52.59
N GLU A 687 0.19 -19.41 53.39
CA GLU A 687 -0.04 -19.55 54.84
C GLU A 687 -1.17 -20.54 55.17
N LEU A 688 -2.28 -20.50 54.41
CA LEU A 688 -3.38 -21.45 54.59
C LEU A 688 -2.98 -22.88 54.27
N LEU A 689 -2.21 -23.08 53.19
CA LEU A 689 -1.72 -24.40 52.79
C LEU A 689 -0.68 -24.95 53.77
N ASP A 690 0.24 -24.10 54.26
CA ASP A 690 1.24 -24.46 55.28
C ASP A 690 0.56 -24.98 56.55
N ALA A 691 -0.46 -24.28 57.05
CA ALA A 691 -1.16 -24.69 58.25
C ALA A 691 -1.98 -25.99 58.06
N ILE A 692 -2.51 -26.28 56.86
CA ILE A 692 -3.14 -27.58 56.58
C ILE A 692 -2.09 -28.70 56.54
N GLU A 693 -0.95 -28.46 55.88
CA GLU A 693 0.14 -29.42 55.74
C GLU A 693 0.79 -29.76 57.10
N ASN A 694 0.90 -28.77 57.98
CA ASN A 694 1.44 -28.89 59.34
C ASN A 694 0.44 -29.46 60.36
N ASP A 695 -0.74 -29.93 59.93
CA ASP A 695 -1.83 -30.45 60.78
C ASP A 695 -2.41 -29.43 61.78
N GLU A 696 -2.23 -28.13 61.53
CA GLU A 696 -2.81 -27.04 62.31
C GLU A 696 -4.25 -26.71 61.88
N MET A 697 -4.59 -27.00 60.62
CA MET A 697 -5.93 -26.86 60.06
C MET A 697 -6.39 -28.14 59.36
N ASP A 698 -7.70 -28.36 59.38
CA ASP A 698 -8.35 -29.52 58.77
C ASP A 698 -8.96 -29.18 57.41
N LEU A 699 -9.45 -27.95 57.23
CA LEU A 699 -10.12 -27.47 56.03
C LEU A 699 -9.71 -26.04 55.68
N GLY A 700 -9.57 -25.76 54.39
CA GLY A 700 -9.37 -24.45 53.81
C GLY A 700 -10.44 -24.14 52.76
N TYR A 701 -11.11 -23.00 52.87
CA TYR A 701 -12.16 -22.56 51.95
C TYR A 701 -11.69 -21.45 51.01
N ASN A 702 -12.10 -21.53 49.74
CA ASN A 702 -11.76 -20.58 48.67
C ASN A 702 -10.25 -20.39 48.47
N ILE A 703 -9.46 -21.46 48.59
CA ILE A 703 -8.02 -21.38 48.30
C ILE A 703 -7.81 -21.39 46.79
N LEU A 704 -6.84 -20.63 46.28
CA LEU A 704 -6.46 -20.68 44.87
C LEU A 704 -5.96 -22.07 44.50
N GLY A 705 -6.66 -22.71 43.57
CA GLY A 705 -6.37 -24.05 43.10
C GLY A 705 -4.99 -24.16 42.46
N SER A 706 -4.51 -23.13 41.77
CA SER A 706 -3.16 -23.10 41.19
C SER A 706 -2.08 -23.39 42.24
N TYR A 707 -2.18 -22.79 43.42
CA TYR A 707 -1.27 -23.00 44.54
C TYR A 707 -1.44 -24.39 45.17
N ALA A 708 -2.69 -24.79 45.46
CA ALA A 708 -2.98 -26.07 46.09
C ALA A 708 -2.54 -27.26 45.20
N LEU A 709 -2.82 -27.17 43.91
CA LEU A 709 -2.48 -28.20 42.92
C LEU A 709 -0.98 -28.24 42.64
N SER A 710 -0.30 -27.09 42.65
CA SER A 710 1.17 -27.00 42.59
C SER A 710 1.81 -27.73 43.78
N ARG A 711 1.36 -27.44 45.01
CA ARG A 711 1.85 -28.13 46.22
C ARG A 711 1.57 -29.62 46.22
N GLN A 712 0.36 -30.02 45.79
CA GLN A 712 0.01 -31.43 45.66
C GLN A 712 0.92 -32.13 44.63
N ALA A 713 1.24 -31.48 43.51
CA ALA A 713 2.18 -32.00 42.52
C ALA A 713 3.63 -32.08 43.05
N ALA A 714 4.02 -31.18 43.96
CA ALA A 714 5.29 -31.22 44.68
C ALA A 714 5.35 -32.27 45.80
N GLY A 715 4.24 -32.98 46.06
CA GLY A 715 4.18 -34.09 47.03
C GLY A 715 3.64 -33.72 48.41
N SER A 716 3.15 -32.49 48.61
CA SER A 716 2.49 -32.09 49.87
C SER A 716 1.28 -32.97 50.15
N LYS A 717 1.11 -33.37 51.42
CA LYS A 717 0.03 -34.26 51.87
C LYS A 717 -1.27 -33.49 52.10
N ILE A 718 -1.83 -32.95 51.02
CA ILE A 718 -3.09 -32.21 51.02
C ILE A 718 -4.07 -32.82 50.01
N GLY A 719 -5.35 -32.75 50.33
CA GLY A 719 -6.44 -33.11 49.43
C GLY A 719 -7.11 -31.87 48.85
N VAL A 720 -7.56 -31.94 47.60
CA VAL A 720 -8.19 -30.81 46.89
C VAL A 720 -9.55 -31.24 46.37
N VAL A 721 -10.56 -30.43 46.65
CA VAL A 721 -11.95 -30.63 46.23
C VAL A 721 -12.37 -29.44 45.37
N PHE A 722 -12.83 -29.75 44.16
CA PHE A 722 -13.58 -28.82 43.33
C PHE A 722 -15.04 -28.86 43.78
N PRO A 723 -15.61 -27.72 44.23
CA PRO A 723 -16.99 -27.72 44.70
C PRO A 723 -18.00 -28.21 43.64
N GLN A 724 -18.94 -29.04 44.05
CA GLN A 724 -19.96 -29.67 43.18
C GLN A 724 -21.14 -28.75 42.86
N ASP A 725 -21.34 -27.68 43.62
CA ASP A 725 -22.34 -26.65 43.34
C ASP A 725 -21.86 -25.76 42.19
N TYR A 726 -20.80 -25.00 42.41
CA TYR A 726 -20.16 -24.20 41.39
C TYR A 726 -18.68 -23.96 41.72
N VAL A 727 -17.86 -23.88 40.68
CA VAL A 727 -16.44 -23.56 40.81
C VAL A 727 -16.21 -22.16 40.29
N LEU A 728 -15.91 -21.21 41.19
CA LEU A 728 -15.44 -19.90 40.76
C LEU A 728 -14.08 -20.06 40.09
N VAL A 729 -13.91 -19.45 38.92
CA VAL A 729 -12.64 -19.44 38.20
C VAL A 729 -12.19 -18.03 37.98
N LEU A 730 -10.98 -17.72 38.45
CA LEU A 730 -10.34 -16.43 38.26
C LEU A 730 -9.32 -16.55 37.13
N ALA A 731 -9.14 -15.46 36.41
CA ALA A 731 -8.00 -15.29 35.53
C ALA A 731 -7.10 -14.22 36.12
N ARG A 732 -5.84 -14.58 36.35
CA ARG A 732 -4.78 -13.61 36.58
C ARG A 732 -4.71 -12.73 35.34
N SER A 733 -4.72 -11.44 35.60
CA SER A 733 -4.82 -10.42 34.58
C SER A 733 -3.49 -9.73 34.39
N VAL A 734 -3.21 -9.33 33.15
CA VAL A 734 -2.02 -8.60 32.75
C VAL A 734 -2.44 -7.35 31.99
N LEU A 735 -1.77 -6.23 32.27
CA LEU A 735 -1.90 -4.98 31.53
C LEU A 735 -0.55 -4.30 31.35
N ILE A 736 -0.44 -3.50 30.29
CA ILE A 736 0.76 -2.70 30.01
C ILE A 736 0.57 -1.32 30.64
N ALA A 737 1.50 -0.91 31.51
CA ALA A 737 1.41 0.37 32.20
C ALA A 737 1.38 1.55 31.19
N ARG A 738 0.54 2.56 31.41
CA ARG A 738 0.39 3.71 30.51
C ARG A 738 1.71 4.42 30.22
N ARG A 739 2.58 4.52 31.23
CA ARG A 739 3.90 5.15 31.15
C ARG A 739 5.05 4.13 31.10
N ALA A 740 4.78 2.90 30.66
CA ALA A 740 5.79 1.85 30.51
C ALA A 740 7.03 2.39 29.78
N PRO A 741 8.24 2.31 30.38
CA PRO A 741 9.48 2.74 29.73
C PRO A 741 9.78 1.99 28.43
N ASN A 742 9.43 0.69 28.37
CA ASN A 742 9.66 -0.22 27.26
C ASN A 742 8.33 -0.86 26.82
N PRO A 743 7.40 -0.10 26.23
CA PRO A 743 6.06 -0.59 25.91
C PRO A 743 6.08 -1.73 24.88
N ASP A 744 7.09 -1.79 24.03
CA ASP A 744 7.25 -2.87 23.06
C ASP A 744 7.65 -4.21 23.71
N LEU A 745 8.44 -4.18 24.78
CA LEU A 745 8.72 -5.37 25.61
C LEU A 745 7.48 -5.81 26.37
N GLY A 746 6.68 -4.85 26.89
CA GLY A 746 5.40 -5.15 27.52
C GLY A 746 4.44 -5.85 26.57
N ARG A 747 4.33 -5.37 25.32
CA ARG A 747 3.54 -6.02 24.25
C ARG A 747 4.04 -7.43 23.95
N ALA A 748 5.35 -7.61 23.84
CA ALA A 748 5.95 -8.92 23.60
C ALA A 748 5.69 -9.91 24.75
N LEU A 749 5.70 -9.45 26.00
CA LEU A 749 5.35 -10.29 27.15
C LEU A 749 3.87 -10.67 27.13
N VAL A 750 2.96 -9.73 26.86
CA VAL A 750 1.53 -10.03 26.71
C VAL A 750 1.31 -11.07 25.62
N ASP A 751 1.93 -10.89 24.45
CA ASP A 751 1.83 -11.87 23.37
C ASP A 751 2.40 -13.24 23.74
N TRP A 752 3.52 -13.27 24.46
CA TRP A 752 4.08 -14.51 24.98
C TRP A 752 3.11 -15.24 25.92
N LEU A 753 2.58 -14.53 26.93
CA LEU A 753 1.64 -15.09 27.91
C LEU A 753 0.39 -15.65 27.22
N LEU A 754 -0.10 -14.98 26.18
CA LEU A 754 -1.29 -15.39 25.43
C LEU A 754 -0.99 -16.37 24.29
N SER A 755 0.27 -16.63 23.97
CA SER A 755 0.66 -17.57 22.93
C SER A 755 0.40 -19.03 23.35
N PRO A 756 0.20 -19.98 22.41
CA PRO A 756 0.08 -21.40 22.75
C PRO A 756 1.26 -21.94 23.58
N ALA A 757 2.48 -21.46 23.32
CA ALA A 757 3.67 -21.86 24.06
C ALA A 757 3.67 -21.33 25.50
N GLY A 758 3.29 -20.06 25.71
CA GLY A 758 3.14 -19.49 27.05
C GLY A 758 2.03 -20.16 27.86
N GLN A 759 0.89 -20.42 27.22
CA GLN A 759 -0.24 -21.15 27.81
C GLN A 759 0.14 -22.59 28.17
N GLN A 760 0.97 -23.27 27.38
CA GLN A 760 1.50 -24.59 27.70
C GLN A 760 2.44 -24.57 28.92
N VAL A 761 3.27 -23.53 29.07
CA VAL A 761 4.10 -23.36 30.28
C VAL A 761 3.21 -23.13 31.51
N ALA A 762 2.17 -22.31 31.37
CA ALA A 762 1.19 -22.06 32.43
C ALA A 762 0.45 -23.35 32.86
N SER A 763 0.10 -24.23 31.92
CA SER A 763 -0.66 -25.47 32.16
C SER A 763 0.15 -26.64 32.75
N SER A 764 1.48 -26.58 32.66
CA SER A 764 2.36 -27.72 32.99
C SER A 764 3.28 -27.44 34.17
N HIS A 765 4.07 -26.37 34.11
CA HIS A 765 5.15 -26.11 35.08
C HIS A 765 4.72 -25.15 36.18
N ALA A 766 3.94 -24.11 35.85
CA ALA A 766 3.50 -23.11 36.82
C ALA A 766 2.21 -23.50 37.57
N ALA A 767 1.49 -24.54 37.09
CA ALA A 767 0.17 -24.95 37.58
C ALA A 767 -0.86 -23.80 37.66
N LEU A 768 -0.67 -22.73 36.88
CA LEU A 768 -1.56 -21.57 36.83
C LEU A 768 -2.80 -21.83 35.97
N GLY A 769 -2.79 -22.89 35.16
CA GLY A 769 -3.89 -23.21 34.27
C GLY A 769 -3.78 -22.50 32.92
N SER A 770 -4.06 -23.20 31.82
CA SER A 770 -4.30 -22.55 30.52
C SER A 770 -5.76 -22.10 30.40
N ILE A 771 -5.96 -20.90 29.86
CA ILE A 771 -7.28 -20.35 29.50
C ILE A 771 -7.61 -20.57 28.02
N MET A 772 -6.61 -20.97 27.22
CA MET A 772 -6.79 -21.23 25.80
C MET A 772 -7.26 -22.67 25.59
N GLU A 773 -8.34 -22.84 24.84
CA GLU A 773 -8.87 -24.14 24.45
C GLU A 773 -7.82 -24.96 23.68
N ASP A 774 -7.91 -26.29 23.77
CA ASP A 774 -7.02 -27.27 23.13
C ASP A 774 -5.53 -27.18 23.54
N THR A 775 -5.21 -26.50 24.65
CA THR A 775 -3.85 -26.51 25.19
C THR A 775 -3.53 -27.87 25.82
N PRO A 776 -2.46 -28.58 25.43
CA PRO A 776 -2.07 -29.80 26.11
C PRO A 776 -1.50 -29.48 27.50
N GLY A 777 -1.92 -30.23 28.52
CA GLY A 777 -1.41 -30.05 29.87
C GLY A 777 -2.24 -30.76 30.93
N ARG A 778 -1.72 -30.79 32.16
CA ARG A 778 -2.42 -31.37 33.32
C ARG A 778 -3.41 -30.39 33.93
N TRP A 779 -3.17 -29.09 33.75
CA TRP A 779 -3.94 -27.99 34.31
C TRP A 779 -4.43 -27.09 33.17
N THR A 780 -5.53 -27.49 32.52
CA THR A 780 -6.18 -26.74 31.43
C THR A 780 -7.63 -26.49 31.80
N SER A 781 -8.28 -25.52 31.15
CA SER A 781 -9.73 -25.31 31.28
C SER A 781 -10.51 -26.62 31.14
N GLU A 782 -10.18 -27.43 30.13
CA GLU A 782 -10.85 -28.72 29.85
C GLU A 782 -10.58 -29.74 30.95
N ALA A 783 -9.33 -29.83 31.43
CA ALA A 783 -8.97 -30.76 32.48
C ALA A 783 -9.63 -30.42 33.83
N VAL A 784 -9.80 -29.14 34.13
CA VAL A 784 -10.55 -28.68 35.32
C VAL A 784 -12.03 -28.94 35.12
N LEU A 785 -12.60 -28.62 33.95
CA LEU A 785 -14.00 -28.91 33.61
C LEU A 785 -14.31 -30.41 33.72
N ALA A 786 -13.39 -31.29 33.31
CA ALA A 786 -13.55 -32.74 33.40
C ALA A 786 -13.51 -33.29 34.85
N ARG A 787 -12.87 -32.56 35.78
CA ARG A 787 -12.78 -32.93 37.20
C ARG A 787 -13.86 -32.27 38.05
N SER A 788 -14.43 -31.17 37.58
CA SER A 788 -15.54 -30.48 38.22
C SER A 788 -16.85 -31.21 37.90
N GLN A 789 -17.64 -31.50 38.94
CA GLN A 789 -19.04 -31.89 38.76
C GLN A 789 -20.00 -30.69 38.90
N GLY A 790 -19.48 -29.53 39.35
CA GLY A 790 -20.23 -28.28 39.48
C GLY A 790 -20.09 -27.36 38.27
N ILE A 791 -20.96 -26.34 38.22
CA ILE A 791 -20.98 -25.35 37.14
C ILE A 791 -19.75 -24.45 37.28
N VAL A 792 -18.94 -24.37 36.22
CA VAL A 792 -17.80 -23.45 36.19
C VAL A 792 -18.30 -22.02 35.98
N GLN A 793 -17.91 -21.14 36.89
CA GLN A 793 -18.33 -19.75 36.91
C GLN A 793 -17.11 -18.83 36.82
N PRO A 794 -16.73 -18.38 35.61
CA PRO A 794 -15.59 -17.50 35.43
C PRO A 794 -15.90 -16.08 35.92
N VAL A 795 -14.90 -15.43 36.52
CA VAL A 795 -14.95 -14.00 36.85
C VAL A 795 -14.74 -13.20 35.57
N VAL A 796 -15.84 -12.68 35.03
CA VAL A 796 -15.86 -11.95 33.75
C VAL A 796 -15.19 -10.59 33.90
N LEU A 797 -14.14 -10.35 33.11
CA LEU A 797 -13.47 -9.06 33.01
C LEU A 797 -14.40 -8.02 32.36
N SER A 798 -15.15 -7.32 33.20
CA SER A 798 -16.21 -6.41 32.77
C SER A 798 -16.33 -5.20 33.69
N PRO A 799 -17.02 -4.13 33.26
CA PRO A 799 -17.29 -2.97 34.12
C PRO A 799 -18.05 -3.32 35.41
N ALA A 800 -18.72 -4.48 35.48
CA ALA A 800 -19.42 -4.91 36.69
C ALA A 800 -18.48 -5.07 37.90
N LEU A 801 -17.21 -5.42 37.67
CA LEU A 801 -16.19 -5.52 38.73
C LEU A 801 -15.87 -4.16 39.38
N LEU A 802 -16.13 -3.04 38.69
CA LEU A 802 -15.94 -1.70 39.27
C LEU A 802 -16.96 -1.41 40.37
N VAL A 803 -18.14 -2.03 40.32
CA VAL A 803 -19.20 -1.81 41.30
C VAL A 803 -18.78 -2.36 42.67
N GLY A 804 -18.11 -3.51 42.69
CA GLY A 804 -17.52 -4.09 43.90
C GLY A 804 -16.49 -3.20 44.58
N LEU A 805 -15.82 -2.34 43.80
CA LEU A 805 -14.81 -1.41 44.28
C LEU A 805 -15.35 -0.04 44.70
N ASP A 806 -16.67 0.17 44.63
CA ASP A 806 -17.31 1.35 45.25
C ASP A 806 -16.98 1.38 46.74
N GLN A 807 -16.47 2.51 47.22
CA GLN A 807 -15.93 2.62 48.59
C GLN A 807 -16.99 2.27 49.64
N ARG A 808 -18.24 2.74 49.48
CA ARG A 808 -19.30 2.48 50.46
C ARG A 808 -19.80 1.04 50.39
N ARG A 809 -19.87 0.43 49.21
CA ARG A 809 -20.23 -0.97 49.05
C ARG A 809 -19.15 -1.86 49.65
N HIS A 810 -17.89 -1.66 49.25
CA HIS A 810 -16.73 -2.39 49.75
C HIS A 810 -16.62 -2.33 51.28
N SER A 811 -16.66 -1.12 51.87
CA SER A 811 -16.57 -0.97 53.33
C SER A 811 -17.72 -1.68 54.05
N ARG A 812 -18.96 -1.57 53.57
CA ARG A 812 -20.10 -2.28 54.18
C ARG A 812 -19.98 -3.79 54.07
N PHE A 813 -19.55 -4.29 52.91
CA PHE A 813 -19.35 -5.72 52.68
C PHE A 813 -18.29 -6.29 53.63
N VAL A 814 -17.12 -5.67 53.69
CA VAL A 814 -16.01 -6.10 54.57
C VAL A 814 -16.42 -5.99 56.04
N GLN A 815 -17.06 -4.90 56.48
CA GLN A 815 -17.53 -4.76 57.86
C GLN A 815 -18.55 -5.83 58.24
N ASN A 816 -19.51 -6.12 57.36
CA ASN A 816 -20.50 -7.15 57.61
C ASN A 816 -19.85 -8.54 57.73
N TRP A 817 -18.90 -8.84 56.86
CA TRP A 817 -18.14 -10.08 56.90
C TRP A 817 -17.32 -10.20 58.19
N ILE A 818 -16.56 -9.16 58.57
CA ILE A 818 -15.76 -9.16 59.81
C ILE A 818 -16.68 -9.43 61.01
N ARG A 819 -17.81 -8.71 61.09
CA ARG A 819 -18.79 -8.90 62.17
C ARG A 819 -19.26 -10.35 62.27
N LEU A 820 -19.60 -10.99 61.15
CA LEU A 820 -20.10 -12.37 61.15
C LEU A 820 -19.00 -13.41 61.46
N VAL A 821 -17.75 -13.10 61.12
CA VAL A 821 -16.63 -14.03 61.23
C VAL A 821 -15.85 -13.87 62.53
N THR A 822 -15.93 -12.71 63.20
CA THR A 822 -15.12 -12.39 64.40
C THR A 822 -15.94 -12.08 65.66
N ASP A 823 -17.13 -11.50 65.56
CA ASP A 823 -17.91 -11.03 66.73
C ASP A 823 -18.90 -12.06 67.28
N THR A 824 -18.82 -13.33 66.88
CA THR A 824 -19.78 -14.35 67.33
C THR A 824 -19.49 -14.72 68.79
N PRO A 825 -20.36 -14.41 69.77
CA PRO A 825 -20.12 -14.74 71.16
C PRO A 825 -20.03 -16.25 71.33
N GLU A 826 -19.11 -16.74 72.18
CA GLU A 826 -19.21 -18.08 72.74
C GLU A 826 -20.59 -18.19 73.41
N ARG A 827 -21.54 -18.90 72.78
CA ARG A 827 -22.77 -19.26 73.48
C ARG A 827 -22.37 -20.25 74.58
N PRO A 828 -22.79 -20.02 75.83
CA PRO A 828 -22.39 -20.81 77.00
C PRO A 828 -22.78 -22.29 76.87
#